data_AF-A0A1F7J3N3-F1
#
_entry.id   AF-A0A1F7J3N3-F1
#
_cell.length_a   1.000
_cell.length_b   1.000
_cell.length_c   1.000
_cell.angle_alpha   90.00
_cell.angle_beta   90.00
_cell.angle_gamma   90.00
#
_symmetry.space_group_name_H-M   'P 1'
#
loop_
_entity.id
_entity.type
_entity.pdbx_description
1 polymer ?
#
loop_
_entity_poly.entity_id
_entity_poly.type
_entity_poly.pdbx_seq_one_letter_code
_entity_poly.pdbx_strand_id
1 'polypeptide(L)'
;MPDTDVGAKEMAPSARFIERKIEPIAEKGKNHTPLPSSHVEARFQPSEKAEQAWGLYNEYARISKDIKGKDEIPDDAAAVMQRIEGEMAKLWTDPAVRKTIEIKLRESIQERKPYRGTLRRYRNLRTRLGELEGEHFDLLRNQFLMRQMTPTLRGMDMARVRAERKDVLDQIQSLENDGEASEAVKRELGGVGRENANVTALIAYERIRDYHSQFRETGIIMTPSRQALLEEVIEQTSKGTWMQLSGETGSGKTTFAKQASYVLNGEPPQYASGEKWGDATKLIGSKAITPDGQVYYEFGPLVVGLTGCTNSIEMEEAIRKGVEGDGKLVLLDELNKFDQDALFGVLKIASTLRPGETFGFKELPGIKLRMAKKGFAIISTMNPATVRYERRELDPAIDRLFYGGKKKVDYLPMDENEPELYEGFLAILMDDNGRIRVAEEELAPVYDEMTDEAKGLVYRKLSSDLADHGTLYRFARATSEIHKSFEQRENVAQTATDPGFLEKTVLDMEVLVDWMKGYTTEVEGGLSLTSYLRQKVHDFYTHIETEADQAIFRKIFTHFGFEIERTPVSISKPSYGPLTPLEMGYLTPKTQRPVTRIGEEIVPKTKIHITPDGREVEYLPVAASLEEGELTPNTFISFQDGLYQYLGVNPQTNEEVFVPVASDEKEIIIKQDFAEFKKN
;
A
#
# COMPACT_ATOMS: atom_id res chain seq x y z
N MET A 1 58.37 31.13 -0.88
CA MET A 1 57.57 30.00 -0.35
C MET A 1 56.13 30.47 -0.38
N PRO A 2 55.20 29.77 -1.04
CA PRO A 2 53.80 30.18 -1.08
C PRO A 2 53.11 29.80 0.23
N ASP A 3 52.14 30.63 0.65
CA ASP A 3 51.32 30.39 1.82
C ASP A 3 50.52 29.08 1.70
N THR A 4 50.59 28.25 2.73
CA THR A 4 49.67 27.11 2.88
C THR A 4 48.36 27.60 3.46
N ASP A 5 47.34 27.63 2.60
CA ASP A 5 45.95 27.96 2.92
C ASP A 5 45.43 27.08 4.08
N VAL A 6 44.98 27.72 5.16
CA VAL A 6 44.52 27.05 6.38
C VAL A 6 42.99 27.07 6.44
N GLY A 7 42.39 25.89 6.21
CA GLY A 7 41.11 25.56 6.85
C GLY A 7 39.85 25.70 5.98
N ALA A 8 39.83 25.10 4.80
CA ALA A 8 38.57 24.64 4.21
C ALA A 8 37.95 23.54 5.12
N LYS A 9 37.12 23.93 6.09
CA LYS A 9 36.33 22.98 6.91
C LYS A 9 35.55 22.06 5.96
N GLU A 10 35.69 20.75 6.17
CA GLU A 10 35.06 19.79 5.27
C GLU A 10 33.53 19.82 5.40
N MET A 11 32.84 20.44 4.43
CA MET A 11 31.39 20.60 4.45
C MET A 11 30.66 19.27 4.59
N ALA A 12 29.63 19.25 5.44
CA ALA A 12 28.80 18.08 5.69
C ALA A 12 28.18 17.54 4.38
N PRO A 13 27.99 16.21 4.24
CA PRO A 13 27.37 15.62 3.05
C PRO A 13 25.96 16.16 2.74
N SER A 14 25.20 16.58 3.76
CA SER A 14 23.89 17.26 3.62
C SER A 14 24.05 18.62 2.93
N ALA A 15 24.92 19.48 3.45
CA ALA A 15 25.21 20.80 2.88
C ALA A 15 25.74 20.69 1.44
N ARG A 16 26.70 19.79 1.18
CA ARG A 16 27.21 19.50 -0.18
C ARG A 16 26.13 19.00 -1.15
N PHE A 17 25.10 18.31 -0.67
CA PHE A 17 23.97 17.90 -1.51
C PHE A 17 23.12 19.11 -1.86
N ILE A 18 22.73 19.91 -0.87
CA ILE A 18 21.89 21.10 -1.03
C ILE A 18 22.51 22.09 -2.03
N GLU A 19 23.76 22.48 -1.80
CA GLU A 19 24.54 23.39 -2.65
C GLU A 19 24.63 22.92 -4.11
N ARG A 20 24.72 21.60 -4.34
CA ARG A 20 24.91 21.01 -5.68
C ARG A 20 23.63 20.60 -6.39
N LYS A 21 22.50 20.55 -5.69
CA LYS A 21 21.25 19.93 -6.20
C LYS A 21 20.04 20.79 -6.05
N ILE A 22 19.87 21.45 -4.91
CA ILE A 22 18.67 22.21 -4.60
C ILE A 22 18.87 23.70 -4.89
N GLU A 23 19.96 24.28 -4.36
CA GLU A 23 20.25 25.70 -4.52
C GLU A 23 20.31 26.14 -6.00
N PRO A 24 20.94 25.40 -6.94
CA PRO A 24 20.98 25.80 -8.35
C PRO A 24 19.60 25.82 -9.04
N ILE A 25 18.60 25.11 -8.53
CA ILE A 25 17.22 25.13 -9.05
C ILE A 25 16.51 26.39 -8.55
N ALA A 26 16.61 26.66 -7.25
CA ALA A 26 16.10 27.88 -6.63
C ALA A 26 16.76 29.15 -7.22
N GLU A 27 18.03 29.09 -7.63
CA GLU A 27 18.69 30.23 -8.29
C GLU A 27 18.14 30.55 -9.68
N LYS A 28 17.84 29.54 -10.51
CA LYS A 28 17.20 29.74 -11.81
C LYS A 28 15.82 30.36 -11.66
N GLY A 29 15.06 29.86 -10.67
CA GLY A 29 13.71 30.31 -10.35
C GLY A 29 13.57 31.78 -9.98
N LYS A 30 14.64 32.46 -9.56
CA LYS A 30 14.65 33.92 -9.28
C LYS A 30 14.20 34.76 -10.48
N ASN A 31 14.29 34.23 -11.70
CA ASN A 31 13.88 34.90 -12.94
C ASN A 31 12.46 34.51 -13.41
N HIS A 32 11.80 33.55 -12.73
CA HIS A 32 10.48 33.05 -13.09
C HIS A 32 9.46 33.57 -12.09
N THR A 33 8.46 34.32 -12.57
CA THR A 33 7.38 34.83 -11.72
C THR A 33 6.52 33.65 -11.25
N PRO A 34 6.44 33.35 -9.94
CA PRO A 34 5.48 32.36 -9.44
C PRO A 34 4.05 32.85 -9.70
N LEU A 35 3.08 31.93 -9.67
CA LEU A 35 1.68 32.33 -9.76
C LEU A 35 1.32 33.22 -8.55
N PRO A 36 0.34 34.13 -8.67
CA PRO A 36 -0.21 34.82 -7.51
C PRO A 36 -0.77 33.78 -6.54
N SER A 37 -0.04 33.54 -5.44
CA SER A 37 -0.42 32.50 -4.50
C SER A 37 -1.79 32.80 -3.92
N SER A 38 -2.65 31.78 -3.93
CA SER A 38 -3.88 31.81 -3.14
C SER A 38 -3.53 32.09 -1.66
N HIS A 39 -4.49 32.60 -0.89
CA HIS A 39 -4.30 32.92 0.55
C HIS A 39 -3.96 31.70 1.44
N VAL A 40 -3.78 30.51 0.86
CA VAL A 40 -3.46 29.25 1.53
C VAL A 40 -1.98 29.16 1.92
N GLU A 41 -1.05 29.57 1.05
CA GLU A 41 0.39 29.38 1.28
C GLU A 41 0.95 30.16 2.48
N ALA A 42 0.31 31.28 2.84
CA ALA A 42 0.68 32.07 4.01
C ALA A 42 0.41 31.36 5.36
N ARG A 43 -0.19 30.16 5.35
CA ARG A 43 -0.54 29.39 6.54
C ARG A 43 0.37 28.19 6.83
N PHE A 44 1.28 27.85 5.92
CA PHE A 44 2.15 26.68 6.10
C PHE A 44 3.31 26.95 7.07
N GLN A 45 3.51 26.03 7.99
CA GLN A 45 4.66 26.02 8.91
C GLN A 45 5.98 25.73 8.16
N PRO A 46 7.16 26.13 8.68
CA PRO A 46 8.45 25.90 8.02
C PRO A 46 8.73 24.44 7.67
N SER A 47 8.22 23.49 8.46
CA SER A 47 8.31 22.05 8.21
C SER A 47 7.49 21.60 6.99
N GLU A 48 6.28 22.13 6.82
CA GLU A 48 5.40 21.82 5.68
C GLU A 48 5.95 22.44 4.39
N LYS A 49 6.45 23.68 4.47
CA LYS A 49 7.18 24.35 3.37
C LYS A 49 8.44 23.58 2.97
N ALA A 50 9.15 22.99 3.94
CA ALA A 50 10.29 22.11 3.68
C ALA A 50 9.90 20.82 2.93
N GLU A 51 8.74 20.24 3.24
CA GLU A 51 8.22 19.10 2.47
C GLU A 51 7.80 19.47 1.05
N GLN A 52 7.13 20.60 0.87
CA GLN A 52 6.79 21.11 -0.45
C GLN A 52 8.05 21.36 -1.30
N ALA A 53 9.05 22.03 -0.73
CA ALA A 53 10.33 22.28 -1.38
C ALA A 53 11.07 20.98 -1.73
N TRP A 54 11.04 19.96 -0.86
CA TRP A 54 11.61 18.65 -1.18
C TRP A 54 10.84 17.93 -2.29
N GLY A 55 9.51 17.98 -2.28
CA GLY A 55 8.65 17.43 -3.34
C GLY A 55 8.98 18.04 -4.71
N LEU A 56 9.02 19.38 -4.78
CA LEU A 56 9.41 20.14 -5.97
C LEU A 56 10.81 19.78 -6.49
N TYR A 57 11.80 19.65 -5.60
CA TYR A 57 13.14 19.22 -5.98
C TYR A 57 13.16 17.86 -6.70
N ASN A 58 12.44 16.87 -6.19
CA ASN A 58 12.44 15.53 -6.78
C ASN A 58 11.63 15.48 -8.08
N GLU A 59 10.51 16.21 -8.16
CA GLU A 59 9.75 16.33 -9.41
C GLU A 59 10.61 16.97 -10.52
N TYR A 60 11.35 18.03 -10.19
CA TYR A 60 12.35 18.61 -11.08
C TYR A 60 13.41 17.58 -11.50
N ALA A 61 13.96 16.82 -10.54
CA ALA A 61 14.98 15.82 -10.82
C ALA A 61 14.46 14.67 -11.71
N ARG A 62 13.19 14.29 -11.57
CA ARG A 62 12.48 13.32 -12.43
C ARG A 62 12.35 13.86 -13.85
N ILE A 63 11.72 15.01 -14.04
CA ILE A 63 11.52 15.63 -15.36
C ILE A 63 12.88 15.89 -16.04
N SER A 64 13.86 16.42 -15.30
CA SER A 64 15.22 16.67 -15.77
C SER A 64 15.94 15.38 -16.23
N LYS A 65 15.67 14.23 -15.60
CA LYS A 65 16.18 12.92 -16.04
C LYS A 65 15.48 12.44 -17.31
N ASP A 66 14.15 12.62 -17.41
CA ASP A 66 13.33 12.12 -18.51
C ASP A 66 13.50 12.92 -19.81
N ILE A 67 13.99 14.15 -19.74
CA ILE A 67 14.39 14.97 -20.90
C ILE A 67 15.88 14.86 -21.25
N LYS A 68 16.70 14.23 -20.39
CA LYS A 68 18.15 14.22 -20.54
C LYS A 68 18.58 13.42 -21.77
N GLY A 69 19.11 14.11 -22.78
CA GLY A 69 19.56 13.50 -24.04
C GLY A 69 18.48 13.41 -25.11
N LYS A 70 17.37 14.15 -24.98
CA LYS A 70 16.47 14.46 -26.09
C LYS A 70 16.93 15.76 -26.76
N ASP A 71 16.92 15.80 -28.09
CA ASP A 71 17.34 16.96 -28.87
C ASP A 71 16.34 18.13 -28.79
N GLU A 72 15.05 17.81 -28.61
CA GLU A 72 13.98 18.77 -28.32
C GLU A 72 13.36 18.46 -26.95
N ILE A 73 13.17 19.49 -26.13
CA ILE A 73 12.45 19.41 -24.86
C ILE A 73 10.98 19.78 -25.16
N PRO A 74 10.00 18.93 -24.81
CA PRO A 74 8.59 19.26 -24.96
C PRO A 74 8.22 20.57 -24.22
N ASP A 75 7.45 21.45 -24.88
CA ASP A 75 7.10 22.78 -24.36
C ASP A 75 6.35 22.72 -23.01
N ASP A 76 5.53 21.68 -22.80
CA ASP A 76 4.84 21.39 -21.55
C ASP A 76 5.82 21.03 -20.43
N ALA A 77 6.80 20.17 -20.68
CA ALA A 77 7.85 19.82 -19.73
C ALA A 77 8.71 21.04 -19.37
N ALA A 78 9.01 21.91 -20.34
CA ALA A 78 9.74 23.15 -20.11
C ALA A 78 8.96 24.13 -19.21
N ALA A 79 7.66 24.33 -19.49
CA ALA A 79 6.79 25.20 -18.70
C ALA A 79 6.62 24.69 -17.26
N VAL A 80 6.46 23.38 -17.06
CA VAL A 80 6.39 22.76 -15.73
C VAL A 80 7.69 22.94 -14.95
N MET A 81 8.86 22.73 -15.58
CA MET A 81 10.14 22.97 -14.91
C MET A 81 10.33 24.43 -14.48
N GLN A 82 9.97 25.41 -15.33
CA GLN A 82 10.07 26.84 -14.96
C GLN A 82 9.16 27.19 -13.79
N ARG A 83 7.95 26.61 -13.73
CA ARG A 83 7.05 26.76 -12.58
C ARG A 83 7.66 26.16 -11.31
N ILE A 84 8.21 24.95 -11.39
CA ILE A 84 8.88 24.30 -10.26
C ILE A 84 10.08 25.14 -9.78
N GLU A 85 10.90 25.65 -10.70
CA GLU A 85 12.02 26.54 -10.38
C GLU A 85 11.53 27.79 -9.62
N GLY A 86 10.48 28.47 -10.10
CA GLY A 86 9.90 29.66 -9.46
C GLY A 86 9.33 29.43 -8.06
N GLU A 87 8.52 28.38 -7.87
CA GLU A 87 7.99 28.03 -6.54
C GLU A 87 9.11 27.57 -5.59
N MET A 88 10.11 26.84 -6.11
CA MET A 88 11.27 26.46 -5.33
C MET A 88 12.07 27.68 -4.88
N ALA A 89 12.28 28.66 -5.75
CA ALA A 89 12.96 29.92 -5.40
C ALA A 89 12.25 30.66 -4.26
N LYS A 90 10.91 30.68 -4.29
CA LYS A 90 10.06 31.29 -3.26
C LYS A 90 10.24 30.61 -1.91
N LEU A 91 10.02 29.29 -1.83
CA LEU A 91 10.20 28.52 -0.59
C LEU A 91 11.64 28.58 -0.07
N TRP A 92 12.62 28.62 -0.98
CA TRP A 92 14.04 28.71 -0.65
C TRP A 92 14.49 30.10 -0.15
N THR A 93 13.62 31.11 -0.11
CA THR A 93 13.92 32.39 0.57
C THR A 93 13.88 32.26 2.10
N ASP A 94 13.12 31.30 2.62
CA ASP A 94 12.91 31.07 4.06
C ASP A 94 14.11 30.30 4.66
N PRO A 95 14.86 30.88 5.63
CA PRO A 95 16.01 30.22 6.25
C PRO A 95 15.62 28.96 7.03
N ALA A 96 14.45 28.93 7.66
CA ALA A 96 13.97 27.79 8.45
C ALA A 96 13.66 26.58 7.54
N VAL A 97 13.13 26.83 6.34
CA VAL A 97 12.92 25.81 5.30
C VAL A 97 14.24 25.14 4.89
N ARG A 98 15.26 25.93 4.52
CA ARG A 98 16.59 25.41 4.13
C ARG A 98 17.18 24.52 5.23
N LYS A 99 17.08 25.00 6.47
CA LYS A 99 17.66 24.38 7.66
C LYS A 99 16.96 23.08 8.03
N THR A 100 15.62 23.05 7.94
CA THR A 100 14.82 21.83 8.13
C THR A 100 15.23 20.74 7.15
N ILE A 101 15.36 21.09 5.87
CA ILE A 101 15.81 20.16 4.82
C ILE A 101 17.22 19.65 5.10
N GLU A 102 18.15 20.50 5.53
CA GLU A 102 19.51 20.07 5.84
C GLU A 102 19.54 19.06 7.00
N ILE A 103 18.88 19.38 8.12
CA ILE A 103 18.84 18.52 9.31
C ILE A 103 18.21 17.18 8.96
N LYS A 104 17.06 17.17 8.30
CA LYS A 104 16.32 15.93 7.99
C LYS A 104 17.00 15.07 6.93
N LEU A 105 17.69 15.69 5.97
CA LEU A 105 18.58 14.97 5.06
C LEU A 105 19.79 14.39 5.81
N ARG A 106 20.37 15.13 6.76
CA ARG A 106 21.50 14.68 7.60
C ARG A 106 21.10 13.49 8.46
N GLU A 107 19.94 13.54 9.14
CA GLU A 107 19.34 12.44 9.90
C GLU A 107 19.15 11.20 9.02
N SER A 108 18.43 11.32 7.90
CA SER A 108 18.18 10.22 6.95
C SER A 108 19.47 9.56 6.41
N ILE A 109 20.51 10.36 6.15
CA ILE A 109 21.83 9.84 5.75
C ILE A 109 22.51 9.11 6.92
N GLN A 110 22.45 9.66 8.14
CA GLN A 110 23.08 9.08 9.33
C GLN A 110 22.40 7.77 9.76
N GLU A 111 21.08 7.69 9.73
CA GLU A 111 20.31 6.48 10.03
C GLU A 111 20.65 5.33 9.09
N ARG A 112 20.70 5.59 7.78
CA ARG A 112 20.97 4.56 6.78
C ARG A 112 22.46 4.18 6.70
N LYS A 113 23.39 5.01 7.20
CA LYS A 113 24.84 4.80 7.01
C LYS A 113 25.39 3.53 7.67
N PRO A 114 25.06 3.16 8.93
CA PRO A 114 25.51 1.91 9.54
C PRO A 114 25.02 0.68 8.76
N TYR A 115 23.74 0.65 8.40
CA TYR A 115 23.06 -0.52 7.87
C TYR A 115 23.16 -0.68 6.33
N ARG A 116 24.05 0.07 5.66
CA ARG A 116 24.19 0.03 4.19
C ARG A 116 24.48 -1.38 3.64
N GLY A 117 25.23 -2.20 4.39
CA GLY A 117 25.53 -3.58 4.02
C GLY A 117 24.26 -4.43 4.02
N THR A 118 23.55 -4.46 5.14
CA THR A 118 22.30 -5.21 5.36
C THR A 118 21.20 -4.77 4.40
N LEU A 119 21.00 -3.46 4.20
CA LEU A 119 20.01 -2.95 3.24
C LEU A 119 20.38 -3.31 1.78
N ARG A 120 21.67 -3.34 1.42
CA ARG A 120 22.10 -3.83 0.11
C ARG A 120 21.84 -5.33 -0.04
N ARG A 121 22.10 -6.13 1.02
CA ARG A 121 21.76 -7.56 1.04
C ARG A 121 20.26 -7.78 0.86
N TYR A 122 19.42 -7.06 1.60
CA TYR A 122 17.96 -7.12 1.48
C TYR A 122 17.49 -6.80 0.06
N ARG A 123 17.95 -5.69 -0.54
CA ARG A 123 17.61 -5.35 -1.93
C ARG A 123 18.07 -6.41 -2.92
N ASN A 124 19.29 -6.94 -2.78
CA ASN A 124 19.76 -8.04 -3.63
C ASN A 124 18.88 -9.29 -3.50
N LEU A 125 18.45 -9.66 -2.28
CA LEU A 125 17.54 -10.78 -2.04
C LEU A 125 16.16 -10.51 -2.66
N ARG A 126 15.60 -9.31 -2.52
CA ARG A 126 14.34 -8.90 -3.16
C ARG A 126 14.43 -8.92 -4.69
N THR A 127 15.55 -8.47 -5.27
CA THR A 127 15.80 -8.59 -6.72
C THR A 127 15.86 -10.06 -7.14
N ARG A 128 16.62 -10.91 -6.41
CA ARG A 128 16.70 -12.34 -6.72
C ARG A 128 15.36 -13.06 -6.54
N LEU A 129 14.54 -12.65 -5.58
CA LEU A 129 13.18 -13.15 -5.39
C LEU A 129 12.32 -12.83 -6.63
N GLY A 130 12.33 -11.58 -7.11
CA GLY A 130 11.59 -11.18 -8.32
C GLY A 130 12.09 -11.90 -9.59
N GLU A 131 13.40 -12.12 -9.72
CA GLU A 131 13.95 -12.97 -10.79
C GLU A 131 13.43 -14.41 -10.71
N LEU A 132 13.43 -15.02 -9.51
CA LEU A 132 12.97 -16.38 -9.28
C LEU A 132 11.44 -16.51 -9.45
N GLU A 133 10.66 -15.49 -9.12
CA GLU A 133 9.23 -15.42 -9.40
C GLU A 133 8.98 -15.32 -10.91
N GLY A 134 9.76 -14.50 -11.63
CA GLY A 134 9.75 -14.45 -13.09
C GLY A 134 10.10 -15.80 -13.73
N GLU A 135 11.21 -16.42 -13.31
CA GLU A 135 11.59 -17.80 -13.70
C GLU A 135 10.44 -18.79 -13.41
N HIS A 136 9.81 -18.71 -12.23
CA HIS A 136 8.74 -19.63 -11.86
C HIS A 136 7.49 -19.45 -12.70
N PHE A 137 7.03 -18.22 -12.88
CA PHE A 137 5.86 -17.90 -13.71
C PHE A 137 6.10 -18.24 -15.17
N ASP A 138 7.32 -18.09 -15.69
CA ASP A 138 7.68 -18.57 -17.03
C ASP A 138 7.61 -20.09 -17.15
N LEU A 139 8.05 -20.85 -16.13
CA LEU A 139 7.90 -22.30 -16.12
C LEU A 139 6.41 -22.73 -16.07
N LEU A 140 5.57 -22.06 -15.28
CA LEU A 140 4.13 -22.32 -15.19
C LEU A 140 3.40 -21.94 -16.49
N ARG A 141 3.74 -20.80 -17.11
CA ARG A 141 3.28 -20.39 -18.44
C ARG A 141 3.69 -21.41 -19.51
N ASN A 142 4.95 -21.86 -19.49
CA ASN A 142 5.44 -22.89 -20.42
C ASN A 142 4.76 -24.25 -20.19
N GLN A 143 4.32 -24.56 -18.97
CA GLN A 143 3.50 -25.73 -18.67
C GLN A 143 2.09 -25.59 -19.27
N PHE A 144 1.41 -24.48 -18.98
CA PHE A 144 0.07 -24.16 -19.46
C PHE A 144 -0.03 -24.11 -20.99
N LEU A 145 0.95 -23.46 -21.62
CA LEU A 145 1.11 -23.36 -23.07
C LEU A 145 1.90 -24.55 -23.65
N MET A 146 2.00 -25.68 -22.93
CA MET A 146 2.67 -26.94 -23.32
C MET A 146 3.94 -26.77 -24.20
N ARG A 147 4.78 -25.76 -23.89
CA ARG A 147 5.94 -25.40 -24.71
C ARG A 147 7.05 -26.43 -24.52
N GLN A 148 7.80 -26.69 -25.59
CA GLN A 148 8.70 -27.85 -25.71
C GLN A 148 9.76 -27.91 -24.61
N MET A 149 9.45 -28.66 -23.55
CA MET A 149 10.39 -29.16 -22.55
C MET A 149 9.93 -30.55 -22.15
N THR A 150 10.87 -31.48 -21.96
CA THR A 150 10.55 -32.79 -21.39
C THR A 150 9.97 -32.61 -19.98
N PRO A 151 8.89 -33.31 -19.61
CA PRO A 151 8.25 -33.13 -18.30
C PRO A 151 9.21 -33.28 -17.11
N THR A 152 10.20 -34.16 -17.23
CA THR A 152 11.23 -34.39 -16.22
C THR A 152 12.12 -33.17 -16.00
N LEU A 153 12.64 -32.54 -17.06
CA LEU A 153 13.48 -31.34 -16.93
C LEU A 153 12.67 -30.19 -16.34
N ARG A 154 11.46 -29.94 -16.84
CA ARG A 154 10.56 -28.91 -16.29
C ARG A 154 10.27 -29.14 -14.80
N GLY A 155 10.05 -30.39 -14.39
CA GLY A 155 9.84 -30.76 -12.98
C GLY A 155 11.07 -30.48 -12.12
N MET A 156 12.27 -30.78 -12.62
CA MET A 156 13.54 -30.46 -11.96
C MET A 156 13.75 -28.95 -11.83
N ASP A 157 13.51 -28.18 -12.90
CA ASP A 157 13.64 -26.71 -12.89
C ASP A 157 12.65 -26.05 -11.94
N MET A 158 11.38 -26.48 -11.94
CA MET A 158 10.39 -25.98 -10.97
C MET A 158 10.77 -26.34 -9.53
N ALA A 159 11.31 -27.54 -9.28
CA ALA A 159 11.78 -27.92 -7.96
C ALA A 159 13.00 -27.10 -7.50
N ARG A 160 13.96 -26.85 -8.41
CA ARG A 160 15.12 -25.96 -8.16
C ARG A 160 14.66 -24.56 -7.80
N VAL A 161 13.85 -23.93 -8.67
CA VAL A 161 13.38 -22.56 -8.47
C VAL A 161 12.58 -22.43 -7.17
N ARG A 162 11.72 -23.40 -6.84
CA ARG A 162 10.99 -23.40 -5.56
C ARG A 162 11.89 -23.52 -4.34
N ALA A 163 12.90 -24.39 -4.38
CA ALA A 163 13.84 -24.55 -3.28
C ALA A 163 14.69 -23.28 -3.07
N GLU A 164 15.22 -22.70 -4.15
CA GLU A 164 15.98 -21.46 -4.12
C GLU A 164 15.14 -20.27 -3.65
N ARG A 165 13.89 -20.16 -4.16
CA ARG A 165 12.95 -19.11 -3.76
C ARG A 165 12.56 -19.23 -2.30
N LYS A 166 12.39 -20.45 -1.77
CA LYS A 166 12.15 -20.66 -0.34
C LYS A 166 13.33 -20.18 0.50
N ASP A 167 14.57 -20.54 0.15
CA ASP A 167 15.76 -20.08 0.88
C ASP A 167 15.87 -18.54 0.88
N VAL A 168 15.62 -17.89 -0.26
CA VAL A 168 15.59 -16.43 -0.36
C VAL A 168 14.47 -15.81 0.49
N LEU A 169 13.27 -16.41 0.52
CA LEU A 169 12.15 -15.97 1.36
C LEU A 169 12.46 -16.14 2.86
N ASP A 170 13.01 -17.29 3.27
CA ASP A 170 13.41 -17.57 4.66
C ASP A 170 14.49 -16.55 5.11
N GLN A 171 15.45 -16.20 4.24
CA GLN A 171 16.43 -15.14 4.49
C GLN A 171 15.81 -13.73 4.58
N ILE A 172 14.87 -13.40 3.70
CA ILE A 172 14.13 -12.12 3.75
C ILE A 172 13.33 -12.03 5.05
N GLN A 173 12.62 -13.09 5.43
CA GLN A 173 11.80 -13.12 6.64
C GLN A 173 12.65 -13.02 7.91
N SER A 174 13.83 -13.65 7.97
CA SER A 174 14.76 -13.44 9.09
C SER A 174 15.29 -12.00 9.13
N LEU A 175 15.56 -11.35 7.99
CA LEU A 175 15.94 -9.93 7.99
C LEU A 175 14.78 -9.02 8.45
N GLU A 176 13.54 -9.31 8.04
CA GLU A 176 12.33 -8.55 8.40
C GLU A 176 11.94 -8.72 9.88
N ASN A 177 12.12 -9.91 10.45
CA ASN A 177 11.80 -10.20 11.84
C ASN A 177 12.94 -9.86 12.80
N ASP A 178 14.20 -10.14 12.42
CA ASP A 178 15.32 -10.18 13.36
C ASP A 178 16.33 -9.06 13.15
N GLY A 179 16.36 -8.42 11.97
CA GLY A 179 17.33 -7.36 11.67
C GLY A 179 18.80 -7.77 11.81
N GLU A 180 19.13 -9.03 11.49
CA GLU A 180 20.44 -9.69 11.72
C GLU A 180 20.79 -9.96 13.20
N ALA A 181 19.82 -9.92 14.13
CA ALA A 181 20.05 -10.30 15.53
C ALA A 181 20.45 -11.78 15.66
N SER A 182 21.55 -12.04 16.37
CA SER A 182 21.97 -13.42 16.65
C SER A 182 21.01 -14.12 17.63
N GLU A 183 20.87 -15.43 17.49
CA GLU A 183 20.07 -16.26 18.41
C GLU A 183 20.50 -16.16 19.88
N ALA A 184 21.75 -15.80 20.17
CA ALA A 184 22.20 -15.53 21.53
C ALA A 184 21.58 -14.23 22.06
N VAL A 185 21.66 -13.14 21.29
CA VAL A 185 21.07 -11.83 21.63
C VAL A 185 19.56 -11.94 21.81
N LYS A 186 18.86 -12.66 20.92
CA LYS A 186 17.41 -12.89 21.04
C LYS A 186 17.01 -13.59 22.33
N ARG A 187 17.77 -14.61 22.75
CA ARG A 187 17.50 -15.34 24.01
C ARG A 187 17.84 -14.51 25.25
N GLU A 188 18.87 -13.69 25.16
CA GLU A 188 19.31 -12.83 26.25
C GLU A 188 18.34 -11.66 26.50
N LEU A 189 17.91 -10.99 25.43
CA LEU A 189 16.98 -9.84 25.51
C LEU A 189 15.50 -10.25 25.37
N GLY A 190 15.18 -11.51 25.11
CA GLY A 190 13.80 -11.93 24.80
C GLY A 190 13.19 -11.26 23.55
N GLY A 191 14.03 -10.65 22.70
CA GLY A 191 13.66 -9.78 21.58
C GLY A 191 14.90 -9.23 20.88
N VAL A 192 14.75 -8.15 20.11
CA VAL A 192 15.86 -7.56 19.33
C VAL A 192 16.40 -6.28 19.98
N GLY A 193 17.72 -6.10 19.92
CA GLY A 193 18.37 -4.86 20.37
C GLY A 193 18.14 -3.68 19.43
N ARG A 194 18.50 -2.47 19.88
CA ARG A 194 18.24 -1.20 19.16
C ARG A 194 18.76 -1.17 17.72
N GLU A 195 19.95 -1.69 17.46
CA GLU A 195 20.51 -1.71 16.10
C GLU A 195 19.71 -2.61 15.17
N ASN A 196 19.31 -3.78 15.64
CA ASN A 196 18.53 -4.76 14.88
C ASN A 196 17.08 -4.27 14.62
N ALA A 197 16.43 -3.66 15.62
CA ALA A 197 15.12 -3.00 15.45
C ALA A 197 15.16 -1.89 14.39
N ASN A 198 16.26 -1.12 14.31
CA ASN A 198 16.41 -0.12 13.26
C ASN A 198 16.56 -0.73 11.86
N VAL A 199 17.16 -1.93 11.75
CA VAL A 199 17.23 -2.68 10.48
C VAL A 199 15.83 -3.14 10.05
N THR A 200 15.05 -3.74 10.95
CA THR A 200 13.69 -4.22 10.61
C THR A 200 12.79 -3.05 10.19
N ALA A 201 12.88 -1.90 10.86
CA ALA A 201 12.20 -0.66 10.47
C ALA A 201 12.63 -0.16 9.08
N LEU A 202 13.94 0.00 8.84
CA LEU A 202 14.42 0.45 7.52
C LEU A 202 14.06 -0.50 6.38
N ILE A 203 13.89 -1.80 6.68
CA ILE A 203 13.37 -2.78 5.73
C ILE A 203 11.85 -2.61 5.51
N ALA A 204 11.07 -2.42 6.57
CA ALA A 204 9.63 -2.13 6.47
C ALA A 204 9.36 -0.88 5.62
N TYR A 205 10.19 0.16 5.74
CA TYR A 205 10.15 1.34 4.87
C TYR A 205 10.38 0.99 3.39
N GLU A 206 11.39 0.17 3.07
CA GLU A 206 11.62 -0.26 1.68
C GLU A 206 10.43 -1.07 1.15
N ARG A 207 9.81 -1.94 1.97
CA ARG A 207 8.60 -2.71 1.61
C ARG A 207 7.40 -1.79 1.30
N ILE A 208 7.14 -0.77 2.12
CA ILE A 208 6.04 0.19 1.87
C ILE A 208 6.29 0.98 0.57
N ARG A 209 7.55 1.39 0.32
CA ARG A 209 7.91 2.06 -0.95
C ARG A 209 7.76 1.15 -2.16
N ASP A 210 8.08 -0.13 -2.03
CA ASP A 210 7.91 -1.10 -3.11
C ASP A 210 6.40 -1.35 -3.40
N TYR A 211 5.54 -1.38 -2.37
CA TYR A 211 4.07 -1.36 -2.53
C TYR A 211 3.58 -0.07 -3.23
N HIS A 212 4.13 1.09 -2.89
CA HIS A 212 3.79 2.36 -3.55
C HIS A 212 4.11 2.31 -5.06
N SER A 213 5.29 1.76 -5.44
CA SER A 213 5.66 1.57 -6.85
C SER A 213 4.67 0.65 -7.57
N GLN A 214 4.32 -0.49 -6.99
CA GLN A 214 3.34 -1.43 -7.56
C GLN A 214 1.97 -0.77 -7.76
N PHE A 215 1.50 -0.03 -6.75
CA PHE A 215 0.23 0.68 -6.81
C PHE A 215 0.21 1.74 -7.92
N ARG A 216 1.30 2.53 -8.04
CA ARG A 216 1.44 3.54 -9.09
C ARG A 216 1.51 2.93 -10.49
N GLU A 217 2.22 1.82 -10.65
CA GLU A 217 2.45 1.18 -11.95
C GLU A 217 1.25 0.36 -12.45
N THR A 218 0.48 -0.25 -11.54
CA THR A 218 -0.55 -1.25 -11.88
C THR A 218 -1.93 -1.01 -11.28
N GLY A 219 -2.05 -0.09 -10.31
CA GLY A 219 -3.24 0.08 -9.48
C GLY A 219 -3.45 -1.01 -8.43
N ILE A 220 -2.50 -1.95 -8.29
CA ILE A 220 -2.62 -3.15 -7.45
C ILE A 220 -1.41 -3.23 -6.51
N ILE A 221 -1.64 -3.58 -5.25
CA ILE A 221 -0.58 -3.92 -4.28
C ILE A 221 -0.57 -5.44 -4.09
N MET A 222 0.55 -6.07 -4.41
CA MET A 222 0.78 -7.50 -4.19
C MET A 222 1.40 -7.72 -2.80
N THR A 223 0.56 -7.67 -1.79
CA THR A 223 0.93 -8.06 -0.41
C THR A 223 1.19 -9.57 -0.32
N PRO A 224 1.88 -10.07 0.73
CA PRO A 224 2.16 -11.50 0.91
C PRO A 224 0.93 -12.41 0.75
N SER A 225 -0.21 -12.07 1.37
CA SER A 225 -1.45 -12.86 1.22
C SER A 225 -1.95 -12.92 -0.23
N ARG A 226 -1.81 -11.81 -0.98
CA ARG A 226 -2.22 -11.70 -2.38
C ARG A 226 -1.28 -12.41 -3.33
N GLN A 227 0.03 -12.35 -3.07
CA GLN A 227 1.05 -13.06 -3.84
C GLN A 227 0.87 -14.57 -3.71
N ALA A 228 0.75 -15.08 -2.48
CA ALA A 228 0.53 -16.52 -2.23
C ALA A 228 -0.75 -17.04 -2.92
N LEU A 229 -1.83 -16.26 -2.87
CA LEU A 229 -3.09 -16.59 -3.56
C LEU A 229 -2.95 -16.61 -5.09
N LEU A 230 -2.29 -15.61 -5.67
CA LEU A 230 -2.05 -15.54 -7.12
C LEU A 230 -1.19 -16.72 -7.60
N GLU A 231 -0.12 -17.04 -6.88
CA GLU A 231 0.74 -18.18 -7.18
C GLU A 231 -0.02 -19.51 -7.17
N GLU A 232 -0.84 -19.76 -6.16
CA GLU A 232 -1.62 -20.99 -6.07
C GLU A 232 -2.63 -21.10 -7.22
N VAL A 233 -3.30 -19.98 -7.55
CA VAL A 233 -4.23 -19.91 -8.69
C VAL A 233 -3.51 -20.23 -10.01
N ILE A 234 -2.34 -19.62 -10.25
CA ILE A 234 -1.54 -19.87 -11.46
C ILE A 234 -1.02 -21.32 -11.49
N GLU A 235 -0.53 -21.85 -10.37
CA GLU A 235 -0.05 -23.23 -10.30
C GLU A 235 -1.16 -24.24 -10.62
N GLN A 236 -2.35 -24.09 -10.01
CA GLN A 236 -3.47 -25.00 -10.26
C GLN A 236 -3.98 -24.87 -11.70
N THR A 237 -4.13 -23.64 -12.20
CA THR A 237 -4.55 -23.37 -13.59
C THR A 237 -3.55 -23.98 -14.60
N SER A 238 -2.24 -23.86 -14.35
CA SER A 238 -1.20 -24.44 -15.21
C SER A 238 -1.21 -25.97 -15.28
N LYS A 239 -1.86 -26.64 -14.31
CA LYS A 239 -2.06 -28.11 -14.28
C LYS A 239 -3.33 -28.54 -15.03
N GLY A 240 -4.11 -27.59 -15.56
CA GLY A 240 -5.39 -27.83 -16.23
C GLY A 240 -6.60 -27.81 -15.30
N THR A 241 -6.43 -27.45 -14.02
CA THR A 241 -7.55 -27.25 -13.08
C THR A 241 -8.27 -25.95 -13.42
N TRP A 242 -9.60 -25.99 -13.53
CA TRP A 242 -10.41 -24.78 -13.62
C TRP A 242 -10.64 -24.20 -12.23
N MET A 243 -10.57 -22.88 -12.10
CA MET A 243 -10.61 -22.19 -10.82
C MET A 243 -11.97 -21.57 -10.55
N GLN A 244 -12.38 -21.57 -9.28
CA GLN A 244 -13.52 -20.82 -8.78
C GLN A 244 -13.07 -19.96 -7.61
N LEU A 245 -13.03 -18.65 -7.85
CA LEU A 245 -12.73 -17.64 -6.84
C LEU A 245 -14.04 -17.26 -6.15
N SER A 246 -14.22 -17.69 -4.90
CA SER A 246 -15.33 -17.29 -4.04
C SER A 246 -14.91 -16.20 -3.07
N GLY A 247 -15.85 -15.40 -2.57
CA GLY A 247 -15.57 -14.34 -1.60
C GLY A 247 -16.54 -13.18 -1.76
N GLU A 248 -16.53 -12.23 -0.84
CA GLU A 248 -17.51 -11.13 -0.85
C GLU A 248 -17.27 -10.10 -1.96
N THR A 249 -18.29 -9.27 -2.23
CA THR A 249 -18.17 -8.10 -3.12
C THR A 249 -16.98 -7.24 -2.69
N GLY A 250 -16.22 -6.66 -3.64
CA GLY A 250 -15.11 -5.77 -3.29
C GLY A 250 -13.79 -6.43 -2.85
N SER A 251 -13.73 -7.75 -2.71
CA SER A 251 -12.49 -8.46 -2.29
C SER A 251 -11.41 -8.60 -3.37
N GLY A 252 -11.63 -8.10 -4.58
CA GLY A 252 -10.65 -8.07 -5.68
C GLY A 252 -10.62 -9.30 -6.61
N LYS A 253 -11.57 -10.24 -6.49
CA LYS A 253 -11.64 -11.49 -7.29
C LYS A 253 -11.38 -11.31 -8.80
N THR A 254 -12.10 -10.38 -9.43
CA THR A 254 -12.03 -10.13 -10.88
C THR A 254 -10.67 -9.55 -11.28
N THR A 255 -10.03 -8.78 -10.40
CA THR A 255 -8.66 -8.26 -10.56
C THR A 255 -7.62 -9.39 -10.51
N PHE A 256 -7.73 -10.32 -9.54
CA PHE A 256 -6.88 -11.51 -9.49
C PHE A 256 -6.97 -12.37 -10.75
N ALA A 257 -8.19 -12.63 -11.24
CA ALA A 257 -8.40 -13.42 -12.44
C ALA A 257 -7.81 -12.76 -13.71
N LYS A 258 -7.90 -11.42 -13.82
CA LYS A 258 -7.23 -10.66 -14.88
C LYS A 258 -5.70 -10.79 -14.78
N GLN A 259 -5.13 -10.67 -13.58
CA GLN A 259 -3.69 -10.78 -13.38
C GLN A 259 -3.15 -12.19 -13.71
N ALA A 260 -3.88 -13.24 -13.32
CA ALA A 260 -3.54 -14.62 -13.69
C ALA A 260 -3.51 -14.83 -15.22
N SER A 261 -4.40 -14.18 -15.98
CA SER A 261 -4.39 -14.20 -17.45
C SER A 261 -3.15 -13.51 -18.04
N TYR A 262 -2.76 -12.34 -17.51
CA TYR A 262 -1.54 -11.67 -17.97
C TYR A 262 -0.29 -12.53 -17.74
N VAL A 263 -0.22 -13.27 -16.62
CA VAL A 263 0.90 -14.19 -16.37
C VAL A 263 0.85 -15.43 -17.27
N LEU A 264 -0.32 -16.05 -17.46
CA LEU A 264 -0.46 -17.33 -18.18
C LEU A 264 -0.54 -17.20 -19.71
N ASN A 265 -1.24 -16.19 -20.23
CA ASN A 265 -1.43 -15.96 -21.67
C ASN A 265 -0.62 -14.77 -22.20
N GLY A 266 -0.22 -13.82 -21.36
CA GLY A 266 0.40 -12.56 -21.80
C GLY A 266 -0.61 -11.50 -22.27
N GLU A 267 -1.91 -11.76 -22.10
CA GLU A 267 -3.02 -10.91 -22.56
C GLU A 267 -4.19 -10.98 -21.55
N PRO A 268 -5.11 -9.98 -21.54
CA PRO A 268 -6.29 -10.02 -20.69
C PRO A 268 -7.21 -11.22 -21.01
N PRO A 269 -8.02 -11.69 -20.04
CA PRO A 269 -8.84 -12.87 -20.22
C PRO A 269 -10.03 -12.59 -21.14
N GLN A 270 -10.56 -13.65 -21.75
CA GLN A 270 -11.83 -13.60 -22.45
C GLN A 270 -12.96 -13.47 -21.42
N TYR A 271 -13.44 -12.25 -21.22
CA TYR A 271 -14.32 -11.87 -20.12
C TYR A 271 -15.80 -12.03 -20.49
N ALA A 272 -16.57 -12.70 -19.62
CA ALA A 272 -18.02 -12.73 -19.65
C ALA A 272 -18.59 -12.55 -18.24
N SER A 273 -19.54 -11.63 -18.07
CA SER A 273 -20.22 -11.35 -16.80
C SER A 273 -21.66 -11.88 -16.83
N GLY A 274 -22.09 -12.56 -15.77
CA GLY A 274 -23.42 -13.14 -15.68
C GLY A 274 -24.57 -12.13 -15.85
N GLU A 275 -24.39 -10.86 -15.48
CA GLU A 275 -25.40 -9.81 -15.70
C GLU A 275 -25.61 -9.47 -17.17
N LYS A 276 -24.51 -9.36 -17.94
CA LYS A 276 -24.56 -8.97 -19.37
C LYS A 276 -24.78 -10.17 -20.30
N TRP A 277 -24.40 -11.37 -19.83
CA TRP A 277 -24.35 -12.62 -20.60
C TRP A 277 -25.21 -13.72 -19.95
N GLY A 278 -26.29 -13.36 -19.24
CA GLY A 278 -27.18 -14.33 -18.56
C GLY A 278 -27.73 -15.43 -19.48
N ASP A 279 -27.87 -15.12 -20.78
CA ASP A 279 -27.99 -16.11 -21.85
C ASP A 279 -26.60 -16.68 -22.22
N ALA A 280 -26.33 -17.90 -21.75
CA ALA A 280 -25.06 -18.58 -21.97
C ALA A 280 -24.79 -18.93 -23.45
N THR A 281 -25.78 -18.88 -24.35
CA THR A 281 -25.52 -19.06 -25.80
C THR A 281 -24.60 -17.97 -26.36
N LYS A 282 -24.64 -16.76 -25.78
CA LYS A 282 -23.73 -15.68 -26.16
C LYS A 282 -22.26 -15.99 -25.85
N LEU A 283 -21.96 -16.89 -24.91
CA LEU A 283 -20.58 -17.37 -24.68
C LEU A 283 -20.00 -18.09 -25.91
N ILE A 284 -20.87 -18.60 -26.79
CA ILE A 284 -20.53 -19.40 -27.96
C ILE A 284 -20.23 -18.52 -29.17
N GLY A 285 -21.14 -17.60 -29.50
CA GLY A 285 -20.98 -16.71 -30.66
C GLY A 285 -22.28 -16.39 -31.37
N SER A 286 -22.17 -15.65 -32.48
CA SER A 286 -23.30 -15.18 -33.27
C SER A 286 -23.00 -15.24 -34.77
N LYS A 287 -24.04 -15.20 -35.60
CA LYS A 287 -23.92 -15.15 -37.05
C LYS A 287 -23.71 -13.71 -37.53
N ALA A 288 -22.66 -13.47 -38.30
CA ALA A 288 -22.33 -12.20 -38.91
C ALA A 288 -22.31 -12.30 -40.45
N ILE A 289 -22.29 -11.15 -41.13
CA ILE A 289 -22.22 -11.05 -42.59
C ILE A 289 -21.21 -9.95 -42.94
N THR A 290 -20.26 -10.24 -43.82
CA THR A 290 -19.28 -9.24 -44.31
C THR A 290 -19.92 -8.24 -45.28
N PRO A 291 -19.28 -7.09 -45.57
CA PRO A 291 -19.81 -6.11 -46.53
C PRO A 291 -20.03 -6.67 -47.95
N ASP A 292 -19.26 -7.69 -48.34
CA ASP A 292 -19.37 -8.44 -49.60
C ASP A 292 -20.38 -9.61 -49.56
N GLY A 293 -21.07 -9.80 -48.44
CA GLY A 293 -22.17 -10.76 -48.29
C GLY A 293 -21.75 -12.17 -47.86
N GLN A 294 -20.47 -12.42 -47.56
CA GLN A 294 -20.03 -13.69 -46.99
C GLN A 294 -20.58 -13.83 -45.56
N VAL A 295 -21.31 -14.91 -45.33
CA VAL A 295 -21.76 -15.31 -43.99
C VAL A 295 -20.58 -15.90 -43.23
N TYR A 296 -20.39 -15.47 -41.98
CA TYR A 296 -19.42 -16.02 -41.05
C TYR A 296 -19.99 -16.02 -39.63
N TYR A 297 -19.21 -16.49 -38.66
CA TYR A 297 -19.60 -16.45 -37.25
C TYR A 297 -18.53 -15.73 -36.42
N GLU A 298 -18.97 -14.75 -35.65
CA GLU A 298 -18.19 -14.13 -34.57
C GLU A 298 -18.24 -15.05 -33.35
N PHE A 299 -17.10 -15.32 -32.74
CA PHE A 299 -17.02 -16.23 -31.60
C PHE A 299 -17.20 -15.49 -30.28
N GLY A 300 -17.99 -16.07 -29.38
CA GLY A 300 -18.17 -15.59 -28.02
C GLY A 300 -16.98 -15.94 -27.12
N PRO A 301 -16.86 -15.33 -25.93
CA PRO A 301 -15.67 -15.45 -25.08
C PRO A 301 -15.18 -16.88 -24.82
N LEU A 302 -16.08 -17.86 -24.69
CA LEU A 302 -15.70 -19.25 -24.48
C LEU A 302 -15.15 -19.91 -25.75
N VAL A 303 -15.74 -19.66 -26.92
CA VAL A 303 -15.22 -20.22 -28.19
C VAL A 303 -13.91 -19.55 -28.58
N VAL A 304 -13.73 -18.26 -28.29
CA VAL A 304 -12.42 -17.59 -28.41
C VAL A 304 -11.39 -18.24 -27.49
N GLY A 305 -11.76 -18.52 -26.23
CA GLY A 305 -10.91 -19.28 -25.30
C GLY A 305 -10.55 -20.68 -25.79
N LEU A 306 -11.53 -21.44 -26.28
CA LEU A 306 -11.39 -22.82 -26.74
C LEU A 306 -10.59 -22.94 -28.05
N THR A 307 -10.68 -21.97 -28.96
CA THR A 307 -10.10 -22.06 -30.32
C THR A 307 -8.88 -21.16 -30.53
N GLY A 308 -8.68 -20.16 -29.67
CA GLY A 308 -7.68 -19.09 -29.85
C GLY A 308 -8.05 -18.03 -30.90
N CYS A 309 -9.12 -18.25 -31.67
CA CYS A 309 -9.53 -17.42 -32.82
C CYS A 309 -10.75 -16.55 -32.47
N THR A 310 -10.92 -15.41 -33.12
CA THR A 310 -12.06 -14.49 -32.89
C THR A 310 -13.29 -14.81 -33.73
N ASN A 311 -13.13 -15.51 -34.84
CA ASN A 311 -14.21 -15.81 -35.79
C ASN A 311 -13.93 -17.03 -36.66
N SER A 312 -14.94 -17.51 -37.40
CA SER A 312 -14.85 -18.71 -38.23
C SER A 312 -13.88 -18.59 -39.42
N ILE A 313 -13.74 -17.40 -40.03
CA ILE A 313 -12.83 -17.19 -41.18
C ILE A 313 -11.37 -17.30 -40.71
N GLU A 314 -11.03 -16.64 -39.61
CA GLU A 314 -9.71 -16.72 -38.97
C GLU A 314 -9.35 -18.16 -38.62
N MET A 315 -10.28 -18.90 -38.01
CA MET A 315 -10.07 -20.29 -37.63
C MET A 315 -9.85 -21.21 -38.83
N GLU A 316 -10.67 -21.10 -39.89
CA GLU A 316 -10.49 -21.86 -41.12
C GLU A 316 -9.14 -21.55 -41.79
N GLU A 317 -8.73 -20.27 -41.79
CA GLU A 317 -7.43 -19.88 -42.33
C GLU A 317 -6.26 -20.40 -41.48
N ALA A 318 -6.35 -20.33 -40.15
CA ALA A 318 -5.34 -20.83 -39.23
C ALA A 318 -5.16 -22.35 -39.36
N ILE A 319 -6.27 -23.11 -39.46
CA ILE A 319 -6.26 -24.55 -39.73
C ILE A 319 -5.60 -24.83 -41.10
N ARG A 320 -5.99 -24.10 -42.15
CA ARG A 320 -5.46 -24.27 -43.52
C ARG A 320 -3.96 -23.98 -43.62
N LYS A 321 -3.47 -22.97 -42.89
CA LYS A 321 -2.05 -22.58 -42.82
C LYS A 321 -1.25 -23.42 -41.82
N GLY A 322 -1.90 -24.18 -40.93
CA GLY A 322 -1.26 -24.92 -39.84
C GLY A 322 -0.72 -24.04 -38.71
N VAL A 323 -1.21 -22.80 -38.58
CA VAL A 323 -0.75 -21.78 -37.61
C VAL A 323 -1.76 -21.55 -36.49
N GLU A 324 -2.46 -22.61 -36.11
CA GLU A 324 -3.47 -22.63 -35.04
C GLU A 324 -2.90 -22.06 -33.74
N GLY A 325 -3.62 -21.08 -33.16
CA GLY A 325 -3.20 -20.36 -31.97
C GLY A 325 -3.23 -21.20 -30.70
N ASP A 326 -2.65 -20.62 -29.64
CA ASP A 326 -2.84 -21.09 -28.28
C ASP A 326 -4.25 -20.67 -27.81
N GLY A 327 -4.88 -21.50 -26.97
CA GLY A 327 -6.15 -21.15 -26.31
C GLY A 327 -5.94 -20.01 -25.32
N LYS A 328 -7.06 -19.47 -24.81
CA LYS A 328 -7.06 -18.33 -23.89
C LYS A 328 -7.75 -18.65 -22.58
N LEU A 329 -7.33 -17.98 -21.51
CA LEU A 329 -8.04 -18.01 -20.23
C LEU A 329 -9.39 -17.28 -20.38
N VAL A 330 -10.46 -17.95 -19.96
CA VAL A 330 -11.82 -17.39 -19.92
C VAL A 330 -12.15 -16.99 -18.48
N LEU A 331 -12.64 -15.76 -18.31
CA LEU A 331 -13.10 -15.25 -17.03
C LEU A 331 -14.63 -15.20 -17.00
N LEU A 332 -15.24 -16.12 -16.25
CA LEU A 332 -16.68 -16.17 -16.01
C LEU A 332 -17.01 -15.44 -14.70
N ASP A 333 -17.30 -14.15 -14.80
CA ASP A 333 -17.54 -13.27 -13.67
C ASP A 333 -18.99 -13.40 -13.18
N GLU A 334 -19.18 -13.58 -11.87
CA GLU A 334 -20.46 -13.88 -11.23
C GLU A 334 -21.19 -15.12 -11.80
N LEU A 335 -20.53 -16.27 -11.70
CA LEU A 335 -20.97 -17.57 -12.23
C LEU A 335 -22.42 -17.96 -11.85
N ASN A 336 -22.90 -17.53 -10.69
CA ASN A 336 -24.26 -17.81 -10.20
C ASN A 336 -25.37 -16.95 -10.82
N LYS A 337 -25.03 -15.90 -11.58
CA LYS A 337 -26.02 -15.08 -12.33
C LYS A 337 -26.34 -15.62 -13.73
N PHE A 338 -25.54 -16.54 -14.25
CA PHE A 338 -25.83 -17.22 -15.53
C PHE A 338 -27.00 -18.21 -15.40
N ASP A 339 -27.70 -18.44 -16.51
CA ASP A 339 -28.58 -19.61 -16.66
C ASP A 339 -27.76 -20.90 -16.48
N GLN A 340 -28.03 -21.64 -15.40
CA GLN A 340 -27.23 -22.80 -15.00
C GLN A 340 -27.41 -23.99 -15.98
N ASP A 341 -28.57 -24.17 -16.60
CA ASP A 341 -28.83 -25.31 -17.49
C ASP A 341 -28.10 -25.11 -18.83
N ALA A 342 -28.21 -23.90 -19.39
CA ALA A 342 -27.49 -23.51 -20.59
C ALA A 342 -25.97 -23.47 -20.34
N LEU A 343 -25.53 -22.88 -19.23
CA LEU A 343 -24.11 -22.84 -18.85
C LEU A 343 -23.55 -24.26 -18.65
N PHE A 344 -24.26 -25.16 -17.97
CA PHE A 344 -23.80 -26.53 -17.80
C PHE A 344 -23.68 -27.26 -19.14
N GLY A 345 -24.66 -27.13 -20.04
CA GLY A 345 -24.59 -27.71 -21.37
C GLY A 345 -23.34 -27.28 -22.15
N VAL A 346 -22.99 -26.00 -22.05
CA VAL A 346 -21.83 -25.39 -22.71
C VAL A 346 -20.50 -25.77 -22.05
N LEU A 347 -20.39 -25.66 -20.72
CA LEU A 347 -19.17 -26.01 -19.98
C LEU A 347 -18.90 -27.51 -19.99
N LYS A 348 -19.93 -28.35 -20.01
CA LYS A 348 -19.77 -29.81 -20.13
C LYS A 348 -19.06 -30.19 -21.42
N ILE A 349 -19.41 -29.58 -22.55
CA ILE A 349 -18.68 -29.78 -23.81
C ILE A 349 -17.21 -29.40 -23.59
N ALA A 350 -16.92 -28.17 -23.17
CA ALA A 350 -15.56 -27.68 -22.92
C ALA A 350 -14.73 -28.59 -21.99
N SER A 351 -15.36 -29.19 -20.96
CA SER A 351 -14.68 -30.07 -19.99
C SER A 351 -14.29 -31.45 -20.54
N THR A 352 -14.92 -31.88 -21.65
CA THR A 352 -14.68 -33.20 -22.26
C THR A 352 -13.75 -33.16 -23.47
N LEU A 353 -13.53 -31.96 -24.04
CA LEU A 353 -12.69 -31.79 -25.23
C LEU A 353 -11.21 -32.06 -24.94
N ARG A 354 -10.55 -32.68 -25.91
CA ARG A 354 -9.10 -32.88 -25.90
C ARG A 354 -8.40 -31.87 -26.83
N PRO A 355 -7.17 -31.45 -26.50
CA PRO A 355 -6.36 -30.60 -27.35
C PRO A 355 -6.35 -31.02 -28.84
N GLY A 356 -6.73 -30.12 -29.74
CA GLY A 356 -6.79 -30.37 -31.18
C GLY A 356 -8.03 -31.11 -31.70
N GLU A 357 -8.96 -31.50 -30.82
CA GLU A 357 -10.22 -32.18 -31.17
C GLU A 357 -11.19 -31.25 -31.90
N THR A 358 -11.97 -31.80 -32.84
CA THR A 358 -13.02 -31.05 -33.55
C THR A 358 -14.37 -31.20 -32.87
N PHE A 359 -15.08 -30.09 -32.69
CA PHE A 359 -16.37 -30.05 -32.00
C PHE A 359 -17.33 -29.06 -32.68
N GLY A 360 -18.53 -28.90 -32.11
CA GLY A 360 -19.51 -27.95 -32.60
C GLY A 360 -20.56 -27.63 -31.55
N PHE A 361 -21.19 -26.48 -31.72
CA PHE A 361 -22.32 -26.00 -30.91
C PHE A 361 -23.55 -25.87 -31.81
N LYS A 362 -24.77 -25.94 -31.24
CA LYS A 362 -26.02 -25.87 -32.01
C LYS A 362 -26.24 -24.47 -32.60
N GLU A 363 -25.70 -23.49 -31.90
CA GLU A 363 -25.72 -22.04 -32.14
C GLU A 363 -24.81 -21.65 -33.32
N LEU A 364 -23.85 -22.50 -33.68
CA LEU A 364 -22.90 -22.33 -34.79
C LEU A 364 -23.07 -23.46 -35.83
N PRO A 365 -24.25 -23.61 -36.45
CA PRO A 365 -24.56 -24.75 -37.30
C PRO A 365 -23.70 -24.76 -38.57
N GLY A 366 -23.14 -25.92 -38.88
CA GLY A 366 -22.31 -26.16 -40.06
C GLY A 366 -20.81 -25.86 -39.87
N ILE A 367 -20.42 -25.15 -38.81
CA ILE A 367 -19.01 -24.89 -38.50
C ILE A 367 -18.42 -26.06 -37.70
N LYS A 368 -17.26 -26.56 -38.13
CA LYS A 368 -16.44 -27.50 -37.35
C LYS A 368 -15.41 -26.71 -36.56
N LEU A 369 -15.71 -26.41 -35.31
CA LEU A 369 -14.77 -25.79 -34.39
C LEU A 369 -13.63 -26.79 -34.09
N ARG A 370 -12.46 -26.26 -33.74
CA ARG A 370 -11.32 -27.08 -33.33
C ARG A 370 -10.68 -26.53 -32.07
N MET A 371 -10.50 -27.39 -31.07
CA MET A 371 -9.91 -26.99 -29.80
C MET A 371 -8.44 -26.65 -30.00
N ALA A 372 -8.00 -25.52 -29.45
CA ALA A 372 -6.60 -25.16 -29.36
C ALA A 372 -5.80 -26.28 -28.68
N LYS A 373 -4.53 -26.43 -29.06
CA LYS A 373 -3.69 -27.54 -28.60
C LYS A 373 -3.23 -27.41 -27.14
N LYS A 374 -3.54 -26.29 -26.48
CA LYS A 374 -2.94 -25.82 -25.22
C LYS A 374 -3.53 -24.47 -24.81
N GLY A 375 -3.23 -23.99 -23.60
CA GLY A 375 -3.50 -22.60 -23.18
C GLY A 375 -4.95 -22.25 -22.85
N PHE A 376 -5.87 -23.22 -22.86
CA PHE A 376 -7.25 -23.01 -22.42
C PHE A 376 -7.42 -23.32 -20.93
N ALA A 377 -8.04 -22.40 -20.19
CA ALA A 377 -8.55 -22.63 -18.85
C ALA A 377 -9.73 -21.69 -18.56
N ILE A 378 -10.48 -22.02 -17.51
CA ILE A 378 -11.55 -21.18 -16.99
C ILE A 378 -11.19 -20.77 -15.56
N ILE A 379 -11.23 -19.45 -15.29
CA ILE A 379 -11.36 -18.92 -13.94
C ILE A 379 -12.78 -18.34 -13.83
N SER A 380 -13.52 -18.77 -12.82
CA SER A 380 -14.82 -18.19 -12.48
C SER A 380 -14.72 -17.35 -11.22
N THR A 381 -15.55 -16.32 -11.10
CA THR A 381 -15.77 -15.63 -9.83
C THR A 381 -17.20 -15.91 -9.35
N MET A 382 -17.39 -15.92 -8.04
CA MET A 382 -18.70 -16.04 -7.43
C MET A 382 -18.70 -15.31 -6.09
N ASN A 383 -19.78 -14.58 -5.78
CA ASN A 383 -20.06 -14.25 -4.39
C ASN A 383 -21.00 -15.35 -3.88
N PRO A 384 -20.69 -16.02 -2.76
CA PRO A 384 -21.49 -17.14 -2.26
C PRO A 384 -22.91 -16.70 -1.92
N ALA A 385 -23.85 -17.65 -1.93
CA ALA A 385 -25.11 -17.46 -1.23
C ALA A 385 -24.83 -17.35 0.27
N THR A 386 -25.40 -16.35 0.91
CA THR A 386 -25.36 -16.12 2.36
C THR A 386 -26.77 -15.76 2.81
N VAL A 387 -27.02 -15.68 4.13
CA VAL A 387 -28.33 -15.26 4.68
C VAL A 387 -28.80 -13.89 4.12
N ARG A 388 -27.86 -13.12 3.58
CA ARG A 388 -28.01 -11.72 3.13
C ARG A 388 -28.38 -11.57 1.66
N TYR A 389 -27.99 -12.55 0.84
CA TYR A 389 -28.23 -12.54 -0.58
C TYR A 389 -28.85 -13.85 -1.01
N GLU A 390 -30.12 -13.79 -1.45
CA GLU A 390 -30.77 -14.84 -2.24
C GLU A 390 -30.10 -14.96 -3.63
N ARG A 391 -28.84 -15.39 -3.64
CA ARG A 391 -28.13 -15.80 -4.84
C ARG A 391 -28.47 -17.25 -5.13
N ARG A 392 -28.72 -17.56 -6.40
CA ARG A 392 -28.91 -18.94 -6.86
C ARG A 392 -27.71 -19.77 -6.42
N GLU A 393 -27.94 -20.84 -5.67
CA GLU A 393 -26.90 -21.84 -5.43
C GLU A 393 -26.45 -22.41 -6.78
N LEU A 394 -25.14 -22.59 -6.92
CA LEU A 394 -24.57 -23.14 -8.15
C LEU A 394 -25.05 -24.57 -8.34
N ASP A 395 -25.44 -24.94 -9.57
CA ASP A 395 -25.88 -26.32 -9.80
C ASP A 395 -24.76 -27.31 -9.41
N PRO A 396 -25.06 -28.37 -8.63
CA PRO A 396 -24.04 -29.29 -8.16
C PRO A 396 -23.18 -29.89 -9.26
N ALA A 397 -23.67 -30.05 -10.49
CA ALA A 397 -22.93 -30.56 -11.63
C ALA A 397 -21.97 -29.52 -12.24
N ILE A 398 -22.31 -28.23 -12.25
CA ILE A 398 -21.37 -27.13 -12.56
C ILE A 398 -20.31 -27.04 -11.45
N ASP A 399 -20.74 -27.12 -10.20
CA ASP A 399 -19.86 -27.05 -9.04
C ASP A 399 -18.74 -28.12 -9.06
N ARG A 400 -19.04 -29.32 -9.58
CA ARG A 400 -18.04 -30.39 -9.73
C ARG A 400 -16.91 -30.05 -10.71
N LEU A 401 -17.17 -29.20 -11.71
CA LEU A 401 -16.16 -28.80 -12.70
C LEU A 401 -15.01 -28.02 -12.05
N PHE A 402 -15.25 -27.42 -10.88
CA PHE A 402 -14.29 -26.60 -10.15
C PHE A 402 -13.78 -27.24 -8.84
N TYR A 403 -14.14 -28.50 -8.52
CA TYR A 403 -13.81 -29.10 -7.21
C TYR A 403 -12.32 -29.06 -6.85
N GLY A 404 -11.42 -29.23 -7.83
CA GLY A 404 -9.98 -29.17 -7.61
C GLY A 404 -9.40 -27.77 -7.47
N GLY A 405 -10.20 -26.72 -7.71
CA GLY A 405 -9.74 -25.34 -7.92
C GLY A 405 -10.57 -24.27 -7.20
N LYS A 406 -11.24 -24.61 -6.10
CA LYS A 406 -11.97 -23.61 -5.29
C LYS A 406 -11.03 -22.84 -4.38
N LYS A 407 -11.09 -21.51 -4.41
CA LYS A 407 -10.29 -20.61 -3.57
C LYS A 407 -11.15 -19.46 -3.04
N LYS A 408 -11.03 -19.18 -1.74
CA LYS A 408 -11.64 -18.00 -1.14
C LYS A 408 -10.70 -16.80 -1.29
N VAL A 409 -11.24 -15.66 -1.69
CA VAL A 409 -10.57 -14.37 -1.82
C VAL A 409 -11.17 -13.45 -0.77
N ASP A 410 -10.50 -13.39 0.37
CA ASP A 410 -10.88 -12.54 1.51
C ASP A 410 -10.48 -11.08 1.25
N TYR A 411 -10.84 -10.17 2.15
CA TYR A 411 -10.25 -8.83 2.21
C TYR A 411 -8.78 -8.89 2.66
N LEU A 412 -8.06 -7.76 2.64
CA LEU A 412 -6.68 -7.72 3.15
C LEU A 412 -6.66 -7.96 4.67
N PRO A 413 -5.73 -8.77 5.21
CA PRO A 413 -5.61 -8.99 6.65
C PRO A 413 -5.21 -7.71 7.38
N MET A 414 -5.61 -7.63 8.65
CA MET A 414 -5.37 -6.47 9.51
C MET A 414 -5.33 -6.85 11.00
N ASP A 415 -4.16 -7.30 11.44
CA ASP A 415 -3.83 -7.41 12.86
C ASP A 415 -2.39 -6.94 13.14
N GLU A 416 -1.92 -7.17 14.37
CA GLU A 416 -0.61 -6.74 14.85
C GLU A 416 0.55 -7.39 14.05
N ASN A 417 0.35 -8.62 13.57
CA ASN A 417 1.33 -9.42 12.85
C ASN A 417 1.14 -9.32 11.32
N GLU A 418 -0.11 -9.26 10.86
CA GLU A 418 -0.48 -9.13 9.44
C GLU A 418 -1.25 -7.82 9.15
N PRO A 419 -0.61 -6.63 9.30
CA PRO A 419 -1.24 -5.32 9.08
C PRO A 419 -1.31 -4.93 7.60
N GLU A 420 -1.58 -5.87 6.68
CA GLU A 420 -1.46 -5.63 5.23
C GLU A 420 -2.38 -4.51 4.73
N LEU A 421 -3.59 -4.40 5.26
CA LEU A 421 -4.52 -3.30 4.94
C LEU A 421 -3.93 -1.93 5.29
N TYR A 422 -3.32 -1.81 6.47
CA TYR A 422 -2.69 -0.57 6.95
C TYR A 422 -1.40 -0.24 6.20
N GLU A 423 -0.54 -1.24 5.92
CA GLU A 423 0.63 -1.04 5.06
C GLU A 423 0.23 -0.62 3.64
N GLY A 424 -0.89 -1.14 3.12
CA GLY A 424 -1.49 -0.71 1.86
C GLY A 424 -1.91 0.76 1.87
N PHE A 425 -2.58 1.22 2.94
CA PHE A 425 -2.92 2.64 3.07
C PHE A 425 -1.70 3.54 3.20
N LEU A 426 -0.67 3.14 3.97
CA LEU A 426 0.61 3.88 4.03
C LEU A 426 1.25 4.00 2.65
N ALA A 427 1.20 2.95 1.83
CA ALA A 427 1.75 2.97 0.46
C ALA A 427 0.95 3.86 -0.51
N ILE A 428 -0.37 4.00 -0.33
CA ILE A 428 -1.22 4.89 -1.16
C ILE A 428 -1.06 6.36 -0.73
N LEU A 429 -0.87 6.62 0.57
CA LEU A 429 -0.60 7.96 1.12
C LEU A 429 0.85 8.44 0.90
N MET A 430 1.74 7.53 0.51
CA MET A 430 3.13 7.83 0.16
C MET A 430 3.22 8.55 -1.20
N ASP A 431 4.16 9.48 -1.34
CA ASP A 431 4.51 10.12 -2.60
C ASP A 431 5.67 9.41 -3.32
N ASP A 432 5.91 9.81 -4.58
CA ASP A 432 7.01 9.34 -5.44
C ASP A 432 8.41 9.39 -4.79
N ASN A 433 8.56 10.18 -3.72
CA ASN A 433 9.83 10.42 -3.02
C ASN A 433 9.99 9.49 -1.81
N GLY A 434 9.01 8.62 -1.58
CA GLY A 434 8.93 7.73 -0.43
C GLY A 434 8.70 8.50 0.86
N ARG A 435 7.79 9.48 0.87
CA ARG A 435 7.38 10.27 2.04
C ARG A 435 5.86 10.35 2.16
N ILE A 436 5.35 10.61 3.37
CA ILE A 436 3.91 10.81 3.65
C ILE A 436 3.71 12.21 4.23
N ARG A 437 2.76 12.98 3.72
CA ARG A 437 2.51 14.40 4.09
C ARG A 437 1.41 14.55 5.15
N VAL A 438 1.51 13.71 6.17
CA VAL A 438 0.59 13.57 7.31
C VAL A 438 1.43 13.54 8.60
N ALA A 439 0.92 14.10 9.70
CA ALA A 439 1.63 14.10 10.98
C ALA A 439 1.78 12.67 11.54
N GLU A 440 2.86 12.42 12.28
CA GLU A 440 3.19 11.08 12.81
C GLU A 440 2.05 10.54 13.68
N GLU A 441 1.46 11.42 14.48
CA GLU A 441 0.37 11.16 15.42
C GLU A 441 -0.95 10.76 14.73
N GLU A 442 -1.16 11.13 13.46
CA GLU A 442 -2.33 10.67 12.69
C GLU A 442 -2.10 9.31 12.02
N LEU A 443 -0.85 8.87 11.90
CA LEU A 443 -0.44 7.63 11.23
C LEU A 443 -0.14 6.50 12.22
N ALA A 444 0.59 6.79 13.29
CA ALA A 444 1.34 5.81 14.06
C ALA A 444 0.47 5.00 15.04
N PRO A 445 0.66 3.67 15.15
CA PRO A 445 0.20 2.92 16.31
C PRO A 445 0.92 3.36 17.59
N VAL A 446 0.19 3.39 18.71
CA VAL A 446 0.72 3.75 20.05
C VAL A 446 1.16 2.50 20.81
N TYR A 447 2.21 2.63 21.61
CA TYR A 447 2.85 1.54 22.34
C TYR A 447 2.98 1.85 23.83
N ASP A 448 2.59 0.89 24.66
CA ASP A 448 2.83 0.92 26.10
C ASP A 448 4.26 0.42 26.38
N GLU A 449 4.96 1.09 27.28
CA GLU A 449 6.26 0.63 27.78
C GLU A 449 6.05 -0.35 28.95
N MET A 450 6.74 -1.49 28.87
CA MET A 450 6.56 -2.65 29.75
C MET A 450 7.92 -3.07 30.32
N THR A 451 7.95 -3.37 31.61
CA THR A 451 9.17 -3.74 32.34
C THR A 451 9.10 -5.19 32.80
N ASP A 452 10.06 -6.00 32.38
CA ASP A 452 10.32 -7.34 32.92
C ASP A 452 11.42 -7.23 34.00
N GLU A 453 11.00 -6.99 35.25
CA GLU A 453 11.91 -6.88 36.39
C GLU A 453 12.76 -8.14 36.60
N ALA A 454 12.22 -9.33 36.29
CA ALA A 454 12.89 -10.60 36.51
C ALA A 454 14.07 -10.82 35.54
N LYS A 455 13.99 -10.25 34.33
CA LYS A 455 15.10 -10.22 33.36
C LYS A 455 15.90 -8.91 33.36
N GLY A 456 15.40 -7.88 34.03
CA GLY A 456 15.99 -6.54 34.00
C GLY A 456 15.85 -5.87 32.62
N LEU A 457 14.69 -6.01 31.97
CA LEU A 457 14.45 -5.53 30.60
C LEU A 457 13.26 -4.57 30.51
N VAL A 458 13.34 -3.64 29.54
CA VAL A 458 12.27 -2.75 29.11
C VAL A 458 11.97 -3.04 27.64
N TYR A 459 10.69 -3.22 27.31
CA TYR A 459 10.21 -3.49 25.96
C TYR A 459 8.91 -2.72 25.70
N ARG A 460 8.52 -2.59 24.43
CA ARG A 460 7.30 -1.88 24.03
C ARG A 460 6.31 -2.84 23.40
N LYS A 461 5.07 -2.83 23.91
CA LYS A 461 3.96 -3.61 23.35
C LYS A 461 2.96 -2.65 22.71
N LEU A 462 2.28 -3.06 21.63
CA LEU A 462 1.16 -2.27 21.09
C LEU A 462 0.14 -2.02 22.20
N SER A 463 -0.31 -0.78 22.35
CA SER A 463 -1.25 -0.42 23.41
C SER A 463 -2.58 -1.14 23.23
N SER A 464 -3.22 -1.51 24.34
CA SER A 464 -4.58 -2.05 24.30
C SER A 464 -5.66 -0.99 24.15
N ASP A 465 -5.35 0.30 24.38
CA ASP A 465 -6.31 1.37 24.11
C ASP A 465 -6.34 1.71 22.62
N LEU A 466 -7.38 1.22 21.96
CA LEU A 466 -7.62 1.40 20.54
C LEU A 466 -7.99 2.85 20.19
N ALA A 467 -8.38 3.68 21.17
CA ALA A 467 -8.70 5.09 20.95
C ALA A 467 -7.45 5.96 20.85
N ASP A 468 -6.33 5.58 21.50
CA ASP A 468 -5.11 6.40 21.54
C ASP A 468 -4.25 6.30 20.27
N HIS A 469 -4.41 5.24 19.48
CA HIS A 469 -3.68 5.05 18.24
C HIS A 469 -3.95 6.14 17.19
N GLY A 470 -2.99 6.38 16.28
CA GLY A 470 -3.17 7.27 15.15
C GLY A 470 -4.34 6.89 14.25
N THR A 471 -5.04 7.90 13.73
CA THR A 471 -6.33 7.73 13.02
C THR A 471 -6.26 6.77 11.84
N LEU A 472 -5.16 6.71 11.10
CA LEU A 472 -5.02 5.74 10.00
C LEU A 472 -5.03 4.29 10.49
N TYR A 473 -4.36 3.99 11.60
CA TYR A 473 -4.31 2.66 12.18
C TYR A 473 -5.68 2.25 12.74
N ARG A 474 -6.34 3.17 13.48
CA ARG A 474 -7.72 2.99 13.96
C ARG A 474 -8.70 2.75 12.81
N PHE A 475 -8.57 3.52 11.72
CA PHE A 475 -9.42 3.38 10.53
C PHE A 475 -9.25 2.02 9.86
N ALA A 476 -8.01 1.53 9.68
CA ALA A 476 -7.76 0.22 9.12
C ALA A 476 -8.32 -0.92 9.99
N ARG A 477 -8.22 -0.82 11.33
CA ARG A 477 -8.84 -1.77 12.26
C ARG A 477 -10.37 -1.74 12.17
N ALA A 478 -10.99 -0.56 12.20
CA ALA A 478 -12.44 -0.39 12.03
C ALA A 478 -12.95 -0.98 10.71
N THR A 479 -12.22 -0.71 9.62
CA THR A 479 -12.51 -1.25 8.29
C THR A 479 -12.43 -2.79 8.27
N SER A 480 -11.45 -3.39 8.94
CA SER A 480 -11.35 -4.85 9.06
C SER A 480 -12.52 -5.45 9.84
N GLU A 481 -12.96 -4.81 10.92
CA GLU A 481 -14.16 -5.24 11.66
C GLU A 481 -15.44 -5.09 10.83
N ILE A 482 -15.55 -4.05 10.00
CA ILE A 482 -16.62 -3.92 9.00
C ILE A 482 -16.55 -5.08 7.99
N HIS A 483 -15.36 -5.46 7.51
CA HIS A 483 -15.15 -6.60 6.61
C HIS A 483 -15.44 -7.96 7.24
N LYS A 484 -15.29 -8.10 8.58
CA LYS A 484 -15.68 -9.28 9.37
C LYS A 484 -17.16 -9.31 9.76
N SER A 485 -17.80 -8.15 9.86
CA SER A 485 -19.26 -8.04 10.00
C SER A 485 -19.96 -8.33 8.66
N PHE A 486 -19.32 -7.94 7.55
CA PHE A 486 -19.41 -8.62 6.27
C PHE A 486 -18.79 -10.04 6.36
N GLU A 487 -19.03 -10.98 5.43
CA GLU A 487 -18.62 -12.39 5.59
C GLU A 487 -19.20 -13.17 6.79
N GLN A 488 -19.88 -12.52 7.74
CA GLN A 488 -20.50 -13.13 8.92
C GLN A 488 -19.46 -13.82 9.84
N ARG A 489 -18.37 -13.12 10.14
CA ARG A 489 -17.30 -13.51 11.07
C ARG A 489 -17.44 -12.77 12.40
N GLU A 490 -16.89 -13.34 13.46
CA GLU A 490 -16.84 -12.71 14.79
C GLU A 490 -16.14 -11.33 14.70
N ASN A 491 -16.79 -10.32 15.27
CA ASN A 491 -16.39 -8.92 15.15
C ASN A 491 -16.86 -8.09 16.37
N VAL A 492 -16.31 -6.89 16.55
CA VAL A 492 -16.55 -6.05 17.73
C VAL A 492 -18.00 -5.53 17.91
N ALA A 493 -18.88 -5.61 16.91
CA ALA A 493 -20.30 -5.25 17.06
C ALA A 493 -21.17 -6.39 17.62
N GLN A 494 -20.65 -7.62 17.64
CA GLN A 494 -21.35 -8.81 18.12
C GLN A 494 -21.60 -8.73 19.63
N THR A 495 -22.78 -9.16 20.05
CA THR A 495 -23.22 -9.21 21.45
C THR A 495 -23.97 -10.50 21.72
N ALA A 496 -24.38 -10.74 22.98
CA ALA A 496 -25.18 -11.91 23.33
C ALA A 496 -26.58 -11.97 22.67
N THR A 497 -27.09 -10.85 22.16
CA THR A 497 -28.45 -10.72 21.61
C THR A 497 -28.50 -10.25 20.15
N ASP A 498 -27.39 -9.74 19.62
CA ASP A 498 -27.26 -9.20 18.26
C ASP A 498 -25.98 -9.79 17.65
N PRO A 499 -26.06 -10.55 16.54
CA PRO A 499 -24.89 -11.15 15.90
C PRO A 499 -23.91 -10.12 15.33
N GLY A 500 -24.31 -8.86 15.15
CA GLY A 500 -23.43 -7.80 14.67
C GLY A 500 -22.95 -8.03 13.23
N PHE A 501 -23.80 -8.56 12.35
CA PHE A 501 -23.49 -8.81 10.93
C PHE A 501 -24.27 -7.84 10.04
N LEU A 502 -23.56 -7.12 9.16
CA LEU A 502 -24.15 -6.21 8.18
C LEU A 502 -25.09 -6.96 7.23
N GLU A 503 -26.26 -6.42 6.96
CA GLU A 503 -27.26 -6.99 6.05
C GLU A 503 -26.91 -6.74 4.58
N LYS A 504 -26.58 -5.50 4.19
CA LYS A 504 -26.46 -5.12 2.76
C LYS A 504 -25.24 -4.26 2.44
N THR A 505 -24.88 -3.35 3.34
CA THR A 505 -23.93 -2.27 3.11
C THR A 505 -22.51 -2.79 2.98
N VAL A 506 -21.82 -2.41 1.90
CA VAL A 506 -20.43 -2.78 1.62
C VAL A 506 -19.54 -1.56 1.72
N LEU A 507 -18.48 -1.61 2.52
CA LEU A 507 -17.36 -0.68 2.43
C LEU A 507 -16.21 -1.39 1.71
N ASP A 508 -16.20 -1.34 0.38
CA ASP A 508 -15.25 -2.12 -0.43
C ASP A 508 -13.86 -1.47 -0.53
N MET A 509 -12.91 -2.23 -1.07
CA MET A 509 -11.53 -1.79 -1.25
C MET A 509 -11.36 -0.66 -2.27
N GLU A 510 -12.28 -0.50 -3.24
CA GLU A 510 -12.18 0.54 -4.27
C GLU A 510 -12.52 1.91 -3.66
N VAL A 511 -13.61 1.99 -2.89
CA VAL A 511 -13.98 3.16 -2.08
C VAL A 511 -12.86 3.56 -1.12
N LEU A 512 -12.26 2.59 -0.42
CA LEU A 512 -11.17 2.85 0.53
C LEU A 512 -9.90 3.37 -0.16
N VAL A 513 -9.53 2.79 -1.31
CA VAL A 513 -8.41 3.25 -2.14
C VAL A 513 -8.66 4.68 -2.63
N ASP A 514 -9.86 4.97 -3.12
CA ASP A 514 -10.21 6.31 -3.61
C ASP A 514 -10.25 7.36 -2.49
N TRP A 515 -10.58 7.00 -1.25
CA TRP A 515 -10.43 7.92 -0.11
C TRP A 515 -8.95 8.22 0.18
N MET A 516 -8.07 7.23 0.19
CA MET A 516 -6.64 7.47 0.41
C MET A 516 -6.01 8.30 -0.71
N LYS A 517 -6.38 8.04 -1.97
CA LYS A 517 -5.96 8.87 -3.12
C LYS A 517 -6.54 10.28 -3.05
N GLY A 518 -7.83 10.41 -2.72
CA GLY A 518 -8.49 11.71 -2.60
C GLY A 518 -7.81 12.60 -1.57
N TYR A 519 -7.31 12.04 -0.46
CA TYR A 519 -6.49 12.80 0.48
C TYR A 519 -5.20 13.34 -0.16
N THR A 520 -4.46 12.52 -0.93
CA THR A 520 -3.21 12.94 -1.57
C THR A 520 -3.40 13.87 -2.77
N THR A 521 -4.55 13.86 -3.45
CA THR A 521 -4.79 14.67 -4.65
C THR A 521 -5.68 15.90 -4.44
N GLU A 522 -6.59 15.88 -3.46
CA GLU A 522 -7.62 16.92 -3.27
C GLU A 522 -7.38 17.80 -2.04
N VAL A 523 -6.56 17.36 -1.06
CA VAL A 523 -6.54 17.92 0.31
C VAL A 523 -5.17 18.47 0.73
N GLU A 524 -4.17 18.52 -0.16
CA GLU A 524 -2.86 19.15 0.10
C GLU A 524 -2.98 20.65 0.40
N GLY A 525 -3.27 20.99 1.66
CA GLY A 525 -3.42 22.35 2.17
C GLY A 525 -4.73 22.66 2.91
N GLY A 526 -5.65 21.69 3.03
CA GLY A 526 -7.00 21.94 3.58
C GLY A 526 -7.28 21.38 4.98
N LEU A 527 -7.16 20.06 5.16
CA LEU A 527 -7.65 19.33 6.34
C LEU A 527 -6.61 18.35 6.91
N SER A 528 -6.75 18.01 8.19
CA SER A 528 -6.08 16.85 8.80
C SER A 528 -6.57 15.54 8.17
N LEU A 529 -5.77 14.47 8.23
CA LEU A 529 -6.22 13.15 7.80
C LEU A 529 -7.42 12.68 8.64
N THR A 530 -7.42 13.03 9.92
CA THR A 530 -8.49 12.73 10.87
C THR A 530 -9.81 13.39 10.50
N SER A 531 -9.81 14.69 10.18
CA SER A 531 -11.04 15.37 9.73
C SER A 531 -11.50 14.85 8.37
N TYR A 532 -10.58 14.56 7.45
CA TYR A 532 -10.94 13.99 6.14
C TYR A 532 -11.60 12.61 6.26
N LEU A 533 -10.99 11.66 6.98
CA LEU A 533 -11.55 10.33 7.15
C LEU A 533 -12.84 10.35 7.97
N ARG A 534 -12.94 11.18 9.01
CA ARG A 534 -14.21 11.39 9.73
C ARG A 534 -15.31 11.92 8.80
N GLN A 535 -15.00 12.86 7.91
CA GLN A 535 -15.97 13.37 6.94
C GLN A 535 -16.40 12.27 5.95
N LYS A 536 -15.46 11.54 5.36
CA LYS A 536 -15.77 10.44 4.43
C LYS A 536 -16.60 9.33 5.08
N VAL A 537 -16.30 8.96 6.33
CA VAL A 537 -17.09 7.98 7.08
C VAL A 537 -18.48 8.52 7.45
N HIS A 538 -18.61 9.79 7.84
CA HIS A 538 -19.90 10.44 8.08
C HIS A 538 -20.76 10.50 6.80
N ASP A 539 -20.17 10.94 5.69
CA ASP A 539 -20.82 10.98 4.38
C ASP A 539 -21.29 9.57 3.97
N PHE A 540 -20.42 8.56 4.09
CA PHE A 540 -20.80 7.17 3.82
C PHE A 540 -21.95 6.70 4.74
N TYR A 541 -21.82 6.94 6.06
CA TYR A 541 -22.78 6.54 7.08
C TYR A 541 -24.18 7.12 6.85
N THR A 542 -24.26 8.40 6.45
CA THR A 542 -25.55 9.07 6.18
C THR A 542 -26.28 8.55 4.94
N HIS A 543 -25.59 7.82 4.06
CA HIS A 543 -26.17 7.18 2.88
C HIS A 543 -26.51 5.68 3.09
N ILE A 544 -26.29 5.13 4.29
CA ILE A 544 -26.66 3.75 4.62
C ILE A 544 -28.18 3.61 4.70
N GLU A 545 -28.77 2.74 3.88
CA GLU A 545 -30.23 2.58 3.76
C GLU A 545 -30.92 1.94 4.97
N THR A 546 -30.24 1.05 5.71
CA THR A 546 -30.84 0.26 6.79
C THR A 546 -30.37 0.71 8.17
N GLU A 547 -31.33 0.89 9.10
CA GLU A 547 -31.03 1.25 10.50
C GLU A 547 -30.16 0.19 11.21
N ALA A 548 -30.29 -1.08 10.82
CA ALA A 548 -29.47 -2.18 11.32
C ALA A 548 -27.99 -2.01 10.94
N ASP A 549 -27.69 -1.76 9.66
CA ASP A 549 -26.32 -1.51 9.21
C ASP A 549 -25.78 -0.22 9.84
N GLN A 550 -26.58 0.84 9.95
CA GLN A 550 -26.19 2.06 10.67
C GLN A 550 -25.82 1.76 12.13
N ALA A 551 -26.59 0.94 12.85
CA ALA A 551 -26.28 0.57 14.24
C ALA A 551 -24.95 -0.20 14.34
N ILE A 552 -24.64 -1.07 13.38
CA ILE A 552 -23.39 -1.84 13.32
C ILE A 552 -22.20 -0.92 12.98
N PHE A 553 -22.30 -0.09 11.95
CA PHE A 553 -21.28 0.90 11.60
C PHE A 553 -20.99 1.82 12.80
N ARG A 554 -22.03 2.32 13.46
CA ARG A 554 -21.93 3.15 14.67
C ARG A 554 -21.17 2.42 15.79
N LYS A 555 -21.52 1.16 16.10
CA LYS A 555 -20.83 0.35 17.13
C LYS A 555 -19.34 0.21 16.81
N ILE A 556 -19.01 -0.20 15.59
CA ILE A 556 -17.62 -0.47 15.17
C ILE A 556 -16.80 0.83 15.18
N PHE A 557 -17.26 1.88 14.51
CA PHE A 557 -16.51 3.12 14.43
C PHE A 557 -16.38 3.82 15.79
N THR A 558 -17.40 3.78 16.65
CA THR A 558 -17.30 4.28 18.04
C THR A 558 -16.25 3.52 18.85
N HIS A 559 -16.17 2.19 18.70
CA HIS A 559 -15.15 1.37 19.38
C HIS A 559 -13.71 1.76 19.01
N PHE A 560 -13.49 2.32 17.81
CA PHE A 560 -12.20 2.84 17.34
C PHE A 560 -12.09 4.38 17.40
N GLY A 561 -12.89 5.07 18.21
CA GLY A 561 -12.74 6.53 18.45
C GLY A 561 -13.23 7.44 17.31
N PHE A 562 -14.13 6.98 16.45
CA PHE A 562 -14.77 7.78 15.41
C PHE A 562 -16.21 8.14 15.79
N GLU A 563 -16.46 9.44 16.00
CA GLU A 563 -17.81 10.00 16.06
C GLU A 563 -18.35 10.19 14.63
N ILE A 564 -19.24 9.31 14.18
CA ILE A 564 -19.74 9.29 12.79
C ILE A 564 -21.16 9.84 12.61
N GLU A 565 -21.91 10.03 13.70
CA GLU A 565 -23.31 10.47 13.65
C GLU A 565 -23.48 11.96 13.37
N ARG A 566 -22.48 12.76 13.75
CA ARG A 566 -22.50 14.22 13.63
C ARG A 566 -21.54 14.63 12.53
N THR A 567 -21.90 15.67 11.79
CA THR A 567 -20.97 16.28 10.83
C THR A 567 -19.72 16.72 11.59
N PRO A 568 -18.53 16.18 11.26
CA PRO A 568 -17.35 16.37 12.07
C PRO A 568 -16.90 17.83 12.05
N VAL A 569 -16.54 18.34 13.23
CA VAL A 569 -15.89 19.65 13.32
C VAL A 569 -14.52 19.54 12.66
N SER A 570 -14.20 20.50 11.78
CA SER A 570 -12.86 20.60 11.20
C SER A 570 -11.85 20.85 12.31
N ILE A 571 -10.94 19.90 12.52
CA ILE A 571 -9.82 20.04 13.44
C ILE A 571 -8.72 20.79 12.68
N SER A 572 -8.01 21.70 13.34
CA SER A 572 -6.80 22.31 12.79
C SER A 572 -5.84 21.23 12.32
N LYS A 573 -5.32 21.33 11.09
CA LYS A 573 -4.33 20.38 10.59
C LYS A 573 -3.12 20.38 11.54
N PRO A 574 -2.73 19.24 12.14
CA PRO A 574 -1.51 19.18 12.94
C PRO A 574 -0.33 19.47 12.01
N SER A 575 0.63 20.24 12.51
CA SER A 575 1.87 20.47 11.76
C SER A 575 2.55 19.13 11.53
N TYR A 576 2.92 18.86 10.27
CA TYR A 576 3.70 17.68 9.93
C TYR A 576 5.11 18.09 9.55
N GLY A 577 6.06 17.21 9.83
CA GLY A 577 7.43 17.31 9.34
C GLY A 577 7.80 16.09 8.50
N PRO A 578 8.91 16.14 7.75
CA PRO A 578 9.48 14.95 7.14
C PRO A 578 9.72 13.87 8.19
N LEU A 579 8.98 12.77 8.07
CA LEU A 579 9.34 11.52 8.72
C LEU A 579 10.65 11.02 8.09
N THR A 580 11.58 10.55 8.91
CA THR A 580 12.76 9.86 8.41
C THR A 580 12.39 8.46 7.89
N PRO A 581 13.25 7.82 7.08
CA PRO A 581 13.06 6.43 6.68
C PRO A 581 12.93 5.46 7.86
N LEU A 582 13.57 5.78 8.98
CA LEU A 582 13.45 5.00 10.21
C LEU A 582 12.10 5.21 10.90
N GLU A 583 11.65 6.46 11.05
CA GLU A 583 10.33 6.83 11.60
C GLU A 583 9.20 6.18 10.79
N MET A 584 9.22 6.27 9.44
CA MET A 584 8.24 5.59 8.58
C MET A 584 8.28 4.06 8.70
N GLY A 585 9.46 3.46 8.85
CA GLY A 585 9.61 2.03 9.08
C GLY A 585 8.98 1.54 10.39
N TYR A 586 8.98 2.40 11.40
CA TYR A 586 8.37 2.18 12.69
C TYR A 586 6.86 2.46 12.74
N LEU A 587 6.23 2.93 11.66
CA LEU A 587 4.76 3.02 11.59
C LEU A 587 4.09 1.64 11.55
N THR A 588 4.73 0.66 10.91
CA THR A 588 4.19 -0.71 10.80
C THR A 588 4.18 -1.43 12.16
N PRO A 589 3.07 -2.07 12.60
CA PRO A 589 3.00 -2.67 13.93
C PRO A 589 3.82 -3.96 14.09
N LYS A 590 3.97 -4.77 13.02
CA LYS A 590 4.86 -5.95 12.99
C LYS A 590 6.36 -5.60 13.00
N THR A 591 6.73 -4.31 12.86
CA THR A 591 8.12 -3.88 12.99
C THR A 591 8.55 -4.01 14.46
N GLN A 592 9.57 -4.84 14.71
CA GLN A 592 10.06 -5.08 16.06
C GLN A 592 10.49 -3.79 16.76
N ARG A 593 10.09 -3.65 18.02
CA ARG A 593 10.52 -2.56 18.89
C ARG A 593 11.83 -2.93 19.60
N PRO A 594 12.71 -1.95 19.87
CA PRO A 594 13.95 -2.21 20.59
C PRO A 594 13.66 -2.69 22.01
N VAL A 595 14.31 -3.77 22.44
CA VAL A 595 14.39 -4.16 23.84
C VAL A 595 15.72 -3.66 24.42
N THR A 596 15.66 -3.08 25.61
CA THR A 596 16.81 -2.50 26.32
C THR A 596 16.83 -2.99 27.77
N ARG A 597 17.97 -2.89 28.46
CA ARG A 597 18.04 -3.26 29.88
C ARG A 597 17.52 -2.12 30.77
N ILE A 598 16.97 -2.46 31.95
CA ILE A 598 16.59 -1.47 32.96
C ILE A 598 17.84 -0.69 33.40
N GLY A 599 17.77 0.63 33.36
CA GLY A 599 18.90 1.51 33.68
C GLY A 599 19.99 1.58 32.61
N GLU A 600 19.81 0.91 31.46
CA GLU A 600 20.54 1.26 30.25
C GLU A 600 20.01 2.61 29.78
N GLU A 601 20.79 3.69 29.96
CA GLU A 601 20.45 4.98 29.37
C GLU A 601 20.33 4.80 27.85
N ILE A 602 19.09 4.77 27.38
CA ILE A 602 18.78 5.05 25.98
C ILE A 602 19.17 6.50 25.79
N VAL A 603 20.45 6.75 25.47
CA VAL A 603 20.95 8.10 25.17
C VAL A 603 19.99 8.66 24.12
N PRO A 604 19.16 9.64 24.49
CA PRO A 604 18.18 10.18 23.57
C PRO A 604 19.01 10.85 22.49
N LYS A 605 18.71 10.57 21.23
CA LYS A 605 19.38 11.35 20.18
C LYS A 605 18.81 12.75 20.29
N THR A 606 19.69 13.74 20.44
CA THR A 606 19.33 15.15 20.30
C THR A 606 18.53 15.32 19.02
N LYS A 607 17.22 15.55 19.17
CA LYS A 607 16.37 16.06 18.10
C LYS A 607 16.55 17.57 18.06
N ILE A 608 16.21 18.16 16.91
CA ILE A 608 16.32 19.60 16.71
C ILE A 608 14.95 20.12 16.30
N HIS A 609 14.38 20.98 17.13
CA HIS A 609 13.23 21.79 16.75
C HIS A 609 13.74 23.10 16.12
N ILE A 610 13.07 23.56 15.08
CA ILE A 610 13.36 24.85 14.44
C ILE A 610 12.17 25.77 14.67
N THR A 611 12.43 26.91 15.30
CA THR A 611 11.41 27.95 15.50
C THR A 611 10.96 28.58 14.19
N PRO A 612 9.82 29.29 14.19
CA PRO A 612 9.43 30.19 13.10
C PRO A 612 10.50 31.21 12.71
N ASP A 613 11.36 31.64 13.65
CA ASP A 613 12.49 32.55 13.37
C ASP A 613 13.83 31.85 13.03
N GLY A 614 13.83 30.52 12.86
CA GLY A 614 14.97 29.75 12.35
C GLY A 614 16.05 29.36 13.36
N ARG A 615 15.82 29.59 14.66
CA ARG A 615 16.72 29.15 15.75
C ARG A 615 16.63 27.64 15.92
N GLU A 616 17.75 27.03 16.27
CA GLU A 616 17.80 25.63 16.68
C GLU A 616 17.52 25.54 18.19
N VAL A 617 16.54 24.73 18.56
CA VAL A 617 16.44 24.18 19.91
C VAL A 617 16.82 22.71 19.82
N GLU A 618 18.02 22.41 20.29
CA GLU A 618 18.41 21.03 20.60
C GLU A 618 17.57 20.54 21.79
N TYR A 619 16.97 19.36 21.66
CA TYR A 619 16.22 18.73 22.74
C TYR A 619 16.42 17.21 22.75
N LEU A 620 16.48 16.64 23.95
CA LEU A 620 16.41 15.22 24.23
C LEU A 620 14.94 14.89 24.49
N PRO A 621 14.27 14.06 23.67
CA PRO A 621 12.89 13.66 23.89
C PRO A 621 12.81 12.66 25.07
N VAL A 622 12.87 13.20 26.28
CA VAL A 622 12.71 12.49 27.56
C VAL A 622 11.58 13.12 28.34
N ALA A 623 10.95 12.33 29.21
CA ALA A 623 9.91 12.85 30.09
C ALA A 623 10.49 13.73 31.20
N ALA A 624 9.69 14.71 31.65
CA ALA A 624 10.01 15.56 32.79
C ALA A 624 9.19 15.13 34.00
N SER A 625 9.83 14.89 35.15
CA SER A 625 9.13 14.63 36.41
C SER A 625 8.59 15.94 37.00
N LEU A 626 7.29 16.00 37.28
CA LEU A 626 6.60 17.10 37.93
C LEU A 626 6.06 16.69 39.31
N GLU A 627 5.66 17.68 40.12
CA GLU A 627 5.12 17.45 41.47
C GLU A 627 3.80 16.66 41.48
N GLU A 628 3.06 16.61 40.36
CA GLU A 628 1.76 15.92 40.21
C GLU A 628 1.76 14.79 39.15
N GLY A 629 2.91 14.45 38.55
CA GLY A 629 2.97 13.39 37.54
C GLY A 629 4.24 13.43 36.68
N GLU A 630 4.25 12.65 35.60
CA GLU A 630 5.33 12.63 34.62
C GLU A 630 4.82 13.19 33.28
N LEU A 631 5.59 14.07 32.66
CA LEU A 631 5.19 14.77 31.45
C LEU A 631 6.03 14.30 30.26
N THR A 632 5.42 13.52 29.38
CA THR A 632 6.09 12.82 28.27
C THR A 632 6.21 13.73 27.04
N PRO A 633 7.25 13.55 26.19
CA PRO A 633 7.37 14.29 24.93
C PRO A 633 6.10 14.25 24.08
N ASN A 634 5.83 15.35 23.38
CA ASN A 634 4.62 15.67 22.63
C ASN A 634 3.35 15.87 23.48
N THR A 635 3.41 15.82 24.81
CA THR A 635 2.27 16.18 25.67
C THR A 635 1.87 17.64 25.50
N PHE A 636 0.56 17.88 25.35
CA PHE A 636 -0.03 19.21 25.22
C PHE A 636 -0.49 19.74 26.58
N ILE A 637 -0.07 20.95 26.93
CA ILE A 637 -0.40 21.64 28.19
C ILE A 637 -1.06 22.98 27.87
N SER A 638 -2.19 23.26 28.50
CA SER A 638 -2.80 24.59 28.48
C SER A 638 -2.26 25.43 29.65
N PHE A 639 -1.69 26.60 29.38
CA PHE A 639 -1.20 27.51 30.41
C PHE A 639 -1.49 28.96 30.05
N GLN A 640 -2.25 29.62 30.93
CA GLN A 640 -2.66 31.05 30.97
C GLN A 640 -3.02 31.73 29.63
N ASP A 641 -2.06 31.91 28.72
CA ASP A 641 -2.21 32.60 27.44
C ASP A 641 -2.10 31.69 26.18
N GLY A 642 -1.91 30.37 26.32
CA GLY A 642 -1.82 29.49 25.17
C GLY A 642 -1.79 27.98 25.44
N LEU A 643 -1.89 27.21 24.34
CA LEU A 643 -1.62 25.77 24.31
C LEU A 643 -0.15 25.57 23.91
N TYR A 644 0.58 24.76 24.67
CA TYR A 644 2.00 24.44 24.45
C TYR A 644 2.21 22.94 24.33
N GLN A 645 3.17 22.53 23.50
CA GLN A 645 3.64 21.16 23.36
C GLN A 645 5.00 21.03 24.07
N TYR A 646 5.11 20.10 25.01
CA TYR A 646 6.41 19.73 25.57
C TYR A 646 7.19 18.86 24.60
N LEU A 647 8.45 19.18 24.33
CA LEU A 647 9.30 18.39 23.42
C LEU A 647 10.30 17.50 24.15
N GLY A 648 10.77 17.89 25.33
CA GLY A 648 11.88 17.24 26.01
C GLY A 648 12.71 18.22 26.84
N VAL A 649 13.95 17.85 27.18
CA VAL A 649 14.91 18.76 27.84
C VAL A 649 16.06 19.16 26.92
N ASN A 650 16.58 20.37 27.07
CA ASN A 650 17.76 20.83 26.34
C ASN A 650 19.00 19.99 26.76
N PRO A 651 19.79 19.39 25.83
CA PRO A 651 20.93 18.53 26.19
C PRO A 651 22.09 19.26 26.87
N GLN A 652 22.15 20.59 26.77
CA GLN A 652 23.23 21.42 27.30
C GLN A 652 22.87 22.04 28.65
N THR A 653 21.60 22.42 28.85
CA THR A 653 21.14 23.07 30.10
C THR A 653 20.28 22.16 30.99
N ASN A 654 19.79 21.04 30.46
CA ASN A 654 18.85 20.11 31.11
C ASN A 654 17.52 20.75 31.55
N GLU A 655 17.11 21.84 30.88
CA GLU A 655 15.85 22.55 31.11
C GLU A 655 14.78 22.09 30.13
N GLU A 656 13.52 22.02 30.58
CA GLU A 656 12.38 21.66 29.73
C GLU A 656 12.19 22.63 28.56
N VAL A 657 11.80 22.07 27.42
CA VAL A 657 11.53 22.76 26.15
C VAL A 657 10.04 22.67 25.83
N PHE A 658 9.36 23.81 25.81
CA PHE A 658 7.95 23.94 25.42
C PHE A 658 7.80 24.81 24.17
N VAL A 659 6.93 24.40 23.25
CA VAL A 659 6.66 25.09 21.98
C VAL A 659 5.18 25.45 21.87
N PRO A 660 4.80 26.71 21.61
CA PRO A 660 3.40 27.11 21.47
C PRO A 660 2.75 26.48 20.23
N VAL A 661 1.46 26.12 20.36
CA VAL A 661 0.71 25.30 19.38
C VAL A 661 -0.23 26.14 18.51
N ALA A 662 -0.78 27.26 19.03
CA ALA A 662 -1.53 28.23 18.23
C ALA A 662 -1.78 29.58 18.95
N SER A 663 -0.99 30.62 18.62
CA SER A 663 -1.43 32.00 18.28
C SER A 663 -0.20 32.93 18.26
N ASP A 664 -0.16 33.87 17.31
CA ASP A 664 0.87 34.90 17.06
C ASP A 664 2.26 34.68 17.71
N GLU A 665 2.99 33.73 17.12
CA GLU A 665 4.33 33.22 17.45
C GLU A 665 5.34 34.27 17.96
N LYS A 666 5.80 34.17 19.22
CA LYS A 666 7.02 34.87 19.68
C LYS A 666 7.98 34.15 20.63
N GLU A 667 7.54 33.27 21.53
CA GLU A 667 8.43 32.74 22.59
C GLU A 667 8.41 31.20 22.73
N ILE A 668 9.62 30.63 22.79
CA ILE A 668 9.90 29.36 23.46
C ILE A 668 10.15 29.71 24.92
N ILE A 669 9.54 28.99 25.85
CA ILE A 669 9.84 29.14 27.27
C ILE A 669 10.76 28.01 27.68
N ILE A 670 11.98 28.37 28.13
CA ILE A 670 12.95 27.47 28.76
C ILE A 670 12.85 27.68 30.27
N LYS A 671 13.03 26.62 31.07
CA LYS A 671 12.61 26.64 32.50
C LYS A 671 13.23 27.73 33.39
N GLN A 672 14.31 28.39 32.96
CA GLN A 672 14.88 29.57 33.63
C GLN A 672 13.83 30.70 33.82
N ASP A 673 12.96 30.96 32.84
CA ASP A 673 11.90 31.97 32.95
C ASP A 673 10.62 31.45 33.66
N PHE A 674 10.46 30.13 33.75
CA PHE A 674 9.36 29.51 34.53
C PHE A 674 9.57 29.64 36.05
N ALA A 675 10.81 29.87 36.50
CA ALA A 675 11.15 29.87 37.92
C ALA A 675 10.65 31.11 38.70
N GLU A 676 10.39 32.24 38.04
CA GLU A 676 9.73 33.39 38.69
C GLU A 676 8.21 33.22 38.85
N PHE A 677 7.59 32.23 38.20
CA PHE A 677 6.14 31.99 38.22
C PHE A 677 5.63 31.11 39.39
N LYS A 678 6.41 30.92 40.46
CA LYS A 678 5.92 30.41 41.77
C LYS A 678 5.79 31.53 42.81
N LYS A 679 4.84 32.47 42.61
CA LYS A 679 4.31 33.32 43.70
C LYS A 679 2.92 33.94 43.42
N ASN A 680 1.92 33.37 44.12
CA ASN A 680 0.50 33.73 44.21
C ASN A 680 -0.39 33.31 43.03
#